data_AF-A0A536C9P6-F1
#
_entry.id   AF-A0A536C9P6-F1
#
_cell.length_a   1.000
_cell.length_b   1.000
_cell.length_c   1.000
_cell.angle_alpha   90.00
_cell.angle_beta   90.00
_cell.angle_gamma   90.00
#
_symmetry.space_group_name_H-M   'P 1'
#
loop_
_entity.id
_entity.type
_entity.pdbx_description
1 polymer ?
#
loop_
_entity_poly.entity_id
_entity_poly.type
_entity_poly.pdbx_seq_one_letter_code
_entity_poly.pdbx_strand_id
1 'polypeptide(L)'
;MRDDRRARLAMAGLITVGVALRLLTLRSPGFPSDVGTFQAWAEHLVQVGPSGFYAPDYFSDYPPAYLYVLWLFGALFDGELLRLAVKAASIPADIAIAVGGATLVWRHAGRTSAILAAGLWSLSPAAIFAGPYWGQIDAVGSLPLFAALVTAGRGRWATAGGLAALAAMVKPQFGIGVVVLAAAVLIELIRYGRWQPLGRVALAGIITALALGAPFRAGPAELIDLVKKASETYPYTSLFAFNVWSIVADFWQPDAAFVGLGTLLLVAGLVGSCVPLWWRRDTATFLAAGTLAACAFYFLPTRAHERYLFPALVLLLPLAAVRARLLWPYVVFSLGFALTLYFAFTRYAQNDLRSPPWLEASLFSRTGQIVLALFMLGTAALVAWRLLRGEARLEPSLEVSLPPAPSPAAEPRTAWSLPSALAAGHAPTRRDLSIALLVALAVLVTRGYRIDHPRDMYFDEVYHARTAFELLAQRDPYEWTHPHLAKEMMALGILAFGDDRVVGREPLRPNVVAFAVGPDGTRAYATSDGFISVSGRDGAAPRDVAKGALGVRRIVLDRDRVFWVTDTELFQDPLKESPSNSAIARTTLPMSGPVTALFMSSGRVVALSASGTAIYTAVDAAPIVSRLGGVAATSNTDGTELYVLDARGDVHVVDPATGSETRQLPGGGPGRAIAYAQGPNRLFVARTDAPALDVYELPNGQRDSVTLGNARTGTFSSGATALALVPRTQFLYALAEGRVVVVEVHGASPFASIPVSGSLLGVDNDEDKLLVAGTDGAERIETGRHALAWRLPGAVLGAILAFFLVLLARRLFASPVVAWLVGAAVLLCGSMFAQARIGMNDIYVATFIVAGWYFIVAAHTPRRSAALDIVIAGAMLGLGLASKWAAAYTLGGVFVLAVGVTAFAYERGRPGTGGPLDLLAGRGRNAALLFASFAVIPLVIYLASYVSWFGGATAPYGWNLWELTQQMYWYHSSLTAPHCAGSPWWSWPLDLKPVYWYFGASSGGTNGYIYDAGNIVLFWAALPAAALTVALAVRARSHSLGVLSLAMLAQYLAWIPISRVLFFYHFFTVLPFYLLCLAAMLAVLWERRRKAVLVFLGVAAAAFVIFYPYVSGLPIPGELGSLYAILPTWQYDPTFYPTDSCPTPVSASALTSATVAGAWIIETAVLLLAVAVAIGLPPARRLLDRLGF
;
A
#
# COMPACT_ATOMS: atom_id res chain seq x y z
N MET A 1 20.38 -24.41 59.73
CA MET A 1 20.46 -23.11 60.45
C MET A 1 21.88 -22.57 60.61
N ARG A 2 22.82 -23.21 61.36
CA ARG A 2 24.20 -22.68 61.50
C ARG A 2 24.96 -22.58 60.16
N ASP A 3 24.86 -23.59 59.31
CA ASP A 3 25.52 -23.60 58.00
C ASP A 3 24.85 -22.65 56.98
N ASP A 4 23.52 -22.47 57.06
CA ASP A 4 22.83 -21.44 56.27
C ASP A 4 23.31 -20.04 56.64
N ARG A 5 23.49 -19.79 57.95
CA ARG A 5 24.01 -18.51 58.45
C ARG A 5 25.44 -18.27 57.99
N ARG A 6 26.31 -19.29 58.08
CA ARG A 6 27.69 -19.21 57.58
C ARG A 6 27.75 -18.93 56.08
N ALA A 7 26.95 -19.63 55.27
CA ALA A 7 26.92 -19.43 53.83
C ALA A 7 26.32 -18.06 53.44
N ARG A 8 25.31 -17.57 54.15
CA ARG A 8 24.81 -16.18 53.98
C ARG A 8 25.86 -15.13 54.33
N LEU A 9 26.62 -15.33 55.41
CA LEU A 9 27.73 -14.45 55.78
C LEU A 9 28.86 -14.49 54.73
N ALA A 10 29.19 -15.67 54.19
CA ALA A 10 30.17 -15.80 53.12
C ALA A 10 29.75 -15.07 51.83
N MET A 11 28.49 -15.23 51.41
CA MET A 11 27.94 -14.49 50.26
C MET A 11 27.96 -12.97 50.52
N ALA A 12 27.50 -12.53 51.70
CA ALA A 12 27.54 -11.12 52.08
C ALA A 12 28.97 -10.58 52.06
N GLY A 13 29.93 -11.31 52.62
CA GLY A 13 31.35 -10.95 52.62
C GLY A 13 31.92 -10.81 51.21
N LEU A 14 31.65 -11.76 50.30
CA LEU A 14 32.09 -11.67 48.90
C LEU A 14 31.48 -10.47 48.18
N ILE A 15 30.19 -10.20 48.39
CA ILE A 15 29.52 -9.03 47.82
C ILE A 15 30.12 -7.75 48.39
N THR A 16 30.34 -7.66 49.70
CA THR A 16 30.99 -6.50 50.34
C THR A 16 32.39 -6.25 49.80
N VAL A 17 33.20 -7.31 49.60
CA VAL A 17 34.52 -7.18 48.96
C VAL A 17 34.37 -6.68 47.52
N GLY A 18 33.43 -7.22 46.74
CA GLY A 18 33.15 -6.75 45.37
C GLY A 18 32.69 -5.29 45.30
N VAL A 19 31.91 -4.83 46.28
CA VAL A 19 31.50 -3.42 46.43
C VAL A 19 32.70 -2.55 46.80
N ALA A 20 33.54 -2.98 47.75
CA ALA A 20 34.75 -2.26 48.12
C ALA A 20 35.69 -2.07 46.92
N LEU A 21 35.91 -3.13 46.12
CA LEU A 21 36.71 -3.05 44.89
C LEU A 21 36.13 -2.03 43.89
N ARG A 22 34.81 -2.02 43.70
CA ARG A 22 34.10 -1.06 42.85
C ARG A 22 34.27 0.38 43.36
N LEU A 23 34.10 0.60 44.66
CA LEU A 23 34.29 1.91 45.29
C LEU A 23 35.73 2.41 45.17
N LEU A 24 36.73 1.53 45.28
CA LEU A 24 38.15 1.88 45.06
C LEU A 24 38.39 2.40 43.65
N THR A 25 37.72 1.84 42.65
CA THR A 25 37.85 2.29 41.25
C THR A 25 37.11 3.59 40.92
N LEU A 26 36.20 4.08 41.78
CA LEU A 26 35.41 5.29 41.49
C LEU A 26 36.27 6.54 41.29
N ARG A 27 37.39 6.64 42.01
CA ARG A 27 38.32 7.78 41.92
C ARG A 27 39.07 7.88 40.60
N SER A 28 39.03 6.83 39.75
CA SER A 28 39.54 6.94 38.39
C SER A 28 38.79 8.03 37.59
N PRO A 29 39.36 8.57 36.51
CA PRO A 29 38.68 9.57 35.68
C PRO A 29 37.39 9.04 35.03
N GLY A 30 37.32 7.74 34.74
CA GLY A 30 36.28 7.20 33.85
C GLY A 30 36.62 7.44 32.39
N PHE A 31 35.80 6.92 31.48
CA PHE A 31 35.92 7.20 30.06
C PHE A 31 35.36 8.59 29.75
N PRO A 32 36.18 9.55 29.27
CA PRO A 32 35.79 10.96 29.26
C PRO A 32 34.50 11.27 28.48
N SER A 33 34.34 10.73 27.26
CA SER A 33 33.10 10.98 26.50
C SER A 33 31.86 10.40 27.15
N ASP A 34 31.92 9.18 27.69
CA ASP A 34 30.75 8.53 28.26
C ASP A 34 30.31 9.23 29.55
N VAL A 35 31.25 9.45 30.46
CA VAL A 35 30.97 10.09 31.75
C VAL A 35 30.56 11.54 31.52
N GLY A 36 31.26 12.28 30.65
CA GLY A 36 30.91 13.65 30.30
C GLY A 36 29.54 13.77 29.64
N THR A 37 29.18 12.84 28.76
CA THR A 37 27.85 12.81 28.12
C THR A 37 26.74 12.57 29.15
N PHE A 38 26.93 11.63 30.08
CA PHE A 38 25.96 11.40 31.16
C PHE A 38 25.82 12.59 32.12
N GLN A 39 26.91 13.29 32.43
CA GLN A 39 26.86 14.54 33.20
C GLN A 39 26.10 15.63 32.43
N ALA A 40 26.43 15.84 31.16
CA ALA A 40 25.76 16.81 30.30
C ALA A 40 24.26 16.51 30.16
N TRP A 41 23.87 15.25 30.00
CA TRP A 41 22.46 14.85 29.96
C TRP A 41 21.75 15.07 31.30
N ALA A 42 22.41 14.76 32.43
CA ALA A 42 21.86 15.01 33.76
C ALA A 42 21.60 16.51 34.00
N GLU A 43 22.56 17.36 33.66
CA GLU A 43 22.46 18.82 33.77
C GLU A 43 21.39 19.36 32.81
N HIS A 44 21.35 18.88 31.56
CA HIS A 44 20.36 19.29 30.58
C HIS A 44 18.94 18.93 31.03
N LEU A 45 18.72 17.73 31.60
CA LEU A 45 17.43 17.31 32.15
C LEU A 45 16.93 18.22 33.27
N VAL A 46 17.83 18.74 34.11
CA VAL A 46 17.48 19.72 35.15
C VAL A 46 17.11 21.07 34.53
N GLN A 47 17.80 21.48 33.46
CA GLN A 47 17.59 22.77 32.80
C GLN A 47 16.29 22.83 31.99
N VAL A 48 16.01 21.82 31.15
CA VAL A 48 14.88 21.85 30.20
C VAL A 48 13.71 20.93 30.57
N GLY A 49 13.91 20.06 31.55
CA GLY A 49 12.94 19.03 31.94
C GLY A 49 12.83 17.86 30.95
N PRO A 50 12.11 16.77 31.32
CA PRO A 50 12.02 15.57 30.49
C PRO A 50 11.39 15.80 29.10
N SER A 51 10.40 16.68 29.00
CA SER A 51 9.66 16.92 27.75
C SER A 51 10.44 17.69 26.69
N GLY A 52 11.52 18.39 27.10
CA GLY A 52 12.42 19.14 26.22
C GLY A 52 13.72 18.42 25.89
N PHE A 53 13.99 17.24 26.48
CA PHE A 53 15.29 16.56 26.39
C PHE A 53 15.68 16.13 24.96
N TYR A 54 14.73 15.60 24.19
CA TYR A 54 14.97 15.16 22.80
C TYR A 54 14.79 16.30 21.79
N ALA A 55 15.35 17.47 22.08
CA ALA A 55 15.36 18.58 21.13
C ALA A 55 16.11 18.16 19.85
N PRO A 56 15.68 18.61 18.64
CA PRO A 56 16.23 18.14 17.36
C PRO A 56 17.75 18.28 17.22
N ASP A 57 18.35 19.30 17.86
CA ASP A 57 19.77 19.63 17.76
C ASP A 57 20.60 19.10 18.96
N TYR A 58 20.00 18.29 19.84
CA TYR A 58 20.66 17.74 21.03
C TYR A 58 20.93 16.24 20.89
N PHE A 59 22.19 15.84 21.05
CA PHE A 59 22.59 14.45 20.90
C PHE A 59 22.11 13.59 22.07
N SER A 60 21.31 12.57 21.78
CA SER A 60 21.04 11.45 22.68
C SER A 60 20.73 10.17 21.89
N ASP A 61 21.34 9.06 22.30
CA ASP A 61 21.13 7.72 21.77
C ASP A 61 20.49 6.77 22.81
N TYR A 62 20.06 7.30 23.96
CA TYR A 62 19.49 6.52 25.06
C TYR A 62 17.98 6.71 25.13
N PRO A 63 17.20 5.62 25.30
CA PRO A 63 15.80 5.73 25.62
C PRO A 63 15.57 6.22 27.07
N PRO A 64 14.33 6.61 27.41
CA PRO A 64 14.02 7.34 28.64
C PRO A 64 14.37 6.70 30.00
N ALA A 65 14.47 5.37 30.13
CA ALA A 65 14.47 4.75 31.46
C ALA A 65 15.69 5.12 32.31
N TYR A 66 16.88 5.17 31.70
CA TYR A 66 18.09 5.58 32.42
C TYR A 66 18.14 7.10 32.65
N LEU A 67 17.48 7.89 31.79
CA LEU A 67 17.44 9.34 31.93
C LEU A 67 16.75 9.79 33.21
N TYR A 68 15.78 9.04 33.74
CA TYR A 68 15.22 9.32 35.07
C TYR A 68 16.26 9.26 36.19
N VAL A 69 17.23 8.34 36.10
CA VAL A 69 18.31 8.22 37.09
C VAL A 69 19.25 9.41 36.96
N LEU A 70 19.61 9.79 35.73
CA LEU A 70 20.44 10.97 35.46
C LEU A 70 19.75 12.26 35.91
N TRP A 71 18.44 12.39 35.69
CA TRP A 71 17.67 13.53 36.14
C TRP A 71 17.71 13.68 37.66
N LEU A 72 17.55 12.57 38.40
CA LEU A 72 17.69 12.57 39.85
C LEU A 72 19.12 12.96 40.29
N PHE A 73 20.14 12.46 39.61
CA PHE A 73 21.53 12.79 39.95
C PHE A 73 21.85 14.25 39.67
N GLY A 74 21.46 14.79 38.52
CA GLY A 74 21.65 16.21 38.20
C GLY A 74 20.90 17.13 39.16
N ALA A 75 19.74 16.70 39.67
CA ALA A 75 18.98 17.48 40.65
C ALA A 75 19.62 17.47 42.06
N LEU A 76 20.43 16.45 42.39
CA LEU A 76 21.02 16.27 43.72
C LEU A 76 22.51 16.64 43.79
N PHE A 77 23.22 16.57 42.67
CA PHE A 77 24.67 16.70 42.62
C PHE A 77 25.11 17.49 41.40
N ASP A 78 26.23 18.20 41.53
CA ASP A 78 26.91 18.93 40.47
C ASP A 78 28.42 18.60 40.45
N GLY A 79 29.11 19.01 39.38
CA GLY A 79 30.55 18.89 39.22
C GLY A 79 31.11 17.49 39.51
N GLU A 80 32.08 17.40 40.43
CA GLU A 80 32.75 16.15 40.78
C GLU A 80 31.83 15.15 41.48
N LEU A 81 30.88 15.62 42.30
CA LEU A 81 29.92 14.73 42.96
C LEU A 81 28.97 14.10 41.94
N LEU A 82 28.53 14.86 40.94
CA LEU A 82 27.74 14.32 39.82
C LEU A 82 28.54 13.29 39.03
N ARG A 83 29.81 13.56 38.73
CA ARG A 83 30.73 12.61 38.08
C ARG A 83 30.81 11.29 38.85
N LEU A 84 31.04 11.35 40.15
CA LEU A 84 31.11 10.18 41.01
C LEU A 84 29.77 9.42 41.08
N ALA A 85 28.64 10.14 41.15
CA ALA A 85 27.31 9.54 41.17
C ALA A 85 26.99 8.77 39.87
N VAL A 86 27.28 9.38 38.71
CA VAL A 86 27.14 8.74 37.38
C VAL A 86 27.98 7.46 37.31
N LYS A 87 29.25 7.51 37.74
CA LYS A 87 30.12 6.32 37.75
C LYS A 87 29.67 5.24 38.74
N ALA A 88 29.10 5.65 39.87
CA ALA A 88 28.57 4.73 40.88
C ALA A 88 27.22 4.10 40.50
N ALA A 89 26.55 4.58 39.45
CA ALA A 89 25.21 4.16 39.05
C ALA A 89 25.06 2.64 38.82
N SER A 90 26.14 1.97 38.40
CA SER A 90 26.15 0.52 38.15
C SER A 90 26.27 -0.33 39.42
N ILE A 91 26.81 0.21 40.52
CA ILE A 91 27.10 -0.55 41.75
C ILE A 91 25.83 -1.17 42.37
N PRO A 92 24.71 -0.45 42.53
CA PRO A 92 23.47 -1.05 43.03
C PRO A 92 22.96 -2.19 42.13
N ALA A 93 23.08 -2.04 40.81
CA ALA A 93 22.68 -3.08 39.86
C ALA A 93 23.59 -4.31 39.95
N ASP A 94 24.90 -4.11 40.12
CA ASP A 94 25.85 -5.20 40.35
C ASP A 94 25.55 -6.00 41.62
N ILE A 95 25.21 -5.31 42.72
CA ILE A 95 24.79 -5.95 43.97
C ILE A 95 23.51 -6.76 43.72
N ALA A 96 22.53 -6.18 43.03
CA ALA A 96 21.28 -6.86 42.73
C ALA A 96 21.46 -8.08 41.82
N ILE A 97 22.39 -8.05 40.85
CA ILE A 97 22.76 -9.20 40.02
C ILE A 97 23.43 -10.28 40.87
N ALA A 98 24.39 -9.94 41.73
CA ALA A 98 25.04 -10.90 42.63
C ALA A 98 24.03 -11.59 43.55
N VAL A 99 23.18 -10.80 44.22
CA VAL A 99 22.13 -11.30 45.12
C VAL A 99 21.10 -12.12 44.37
N GLY A 100 20.64 -11.63 43.21
CA GLY A 100 19.63 -12.29 42.38
C GLY A 100 20.11 -13.63 41.82
N GLY A 101 21.33 -13.66 41.28
CA GLY A 101 22.00 -14.87 40.79
C GLY A 101 22.22 -15.88 41.90
N ALA A 102 22.84 -15.47 43.02
CA ALA A 102 23.09 -16.35 44.16
C ALA A 102 21.79 -16.88 44.78
N THR A 103 20.74 -16.06 44.88
CA THR A 103 19.42 -16.48 45.38
C THR A 103 18.76 -17.49 44.44
N LEU A 104 18.86 -17.27 43.13
CA LEU A 104 18.34 -18.21 42.14
C LEU A 104 19.06 -19.56 42.24
N VAL A 105 20.38 -19.54 42.31
CA VAL A 105 21.21 -20.75 42.43
C VAL A 105 20.98 -21.47 43.75
N TRP A 106 20.90 -20.74 44.87
CA TRP A 106 20.64 -21.32 46.20
C TRP A 106 19.38 -22.17 46.22
N ARG A 107 18.31 -21.67 45.57
CA ARG A 107 17.01 -22.35 45.51
C ARG A 107 17.02 -23.65 44.71
N HIS A 108 17.97 -23.85 43.79
CA HIS A 108 17.98 -25.01 42.88
C HIS A 108 19.17 -25.95 43.07
N ALA A 109 20.32 -25.44 43.51
CA ALA A 109 21.58 -26.17 43.55
C ALA A 109 22.32 -26.10 44.90
N GLY A 110 21.72 -25.44 45.90
CA GLY A 110 22.24 -25.39 47.26
C GLY A 110 23.30 -24.31 47.51
N ARG A 111 23.87 -24.36 48.72
CA ARG A 111 24.65 -23.26 49.33
C ARG A 111 25.98 -22.99 48.62
N THR A 112 26.71 -24.05 48.27
CA THR A 112 28.06 -23.96 47.70
C THR A 112 28.03 -23.27 46.33
N SER A 113 27.12 -23.69 45.45
CA SER A 113 26.93 -23.09 44.13
C SER A 113 26.48 -21.64 44.23
N ALA A 114 25.70 -21.29 45.26
CA ALA A 114 25.28 -19.91 45.48
C ALA A 114 26.43 -18.99 45.95
N ILE A 115 27.31 -19.49 46.82
CA ILE A 115 28.56 -18.79 47.19
C ILE A 115 29.43 -18.60 45.95
N LEU A 116 29.54 -19.63 45.10
CA LEU A 116 30.28 -19.54 43.84
C LEU A 116 29.68 -18.49 42.89
N ALA A 117 28.36 -18.45 42.69
CA ALA A 117 27.70 -17.43 41.89
C ALA A 117 27.95 -16.01 42.42
N ALA A 118 27.86 -15.80 43.75
CA ALA A 118 28.18 -14.52 44.37
C ALA A 118 29.65 -14.12 44.08
N GLY A 119 30.60 -15.05 44.28
CA GLY A 119 32.02 -14.80 44.03
C GLY A 119 32.33 -14.50 42.56
N LEU A 120 31.80 -15.29 41.63
CA LEU A 120 32.03 -15.14 40.19
C LEU A 120 31.63 -13.75 39.67
N TRP A 121 30.51 -13.20 40.14
CA TRP A 121 30.08 -11.85 39.73
C TRP A 121 30.78 -10.73 40.52
N SER A 122 30.82 -10.85 41.85
CA SER A 122 31.35 -9.80 42.71
C SER A 122 32.84 -9.54 42.46
N LEU A 123 33.60 -10.56 42.07
CA LEU A 123 35.04 -10.46 41.78
C LEU A 123 35.35 -10.43 40.27
N SER A 124 34.34 -10.35 39.40
CA SER A 124 34.54 -10.31 37.94
C SER A 124 35.30 -9.05 37.52
N PRO A 125 36.50 -9.19 36.89
CA PRO A 125 37.26 -8.05 36.41
C PRO A 125 36.49 -7.27 35.33
N ALA A 126 35.77 -7.97 34.46
CA ALA A 126 34.97 -7.34 33.40
C ALA A 126 33.85 -6.46 33.98
N ALA A 127 33.16 -6.92 35.03
CA ALA A 127 32.09 -6.15 35.66
C ALA A 127 32.61 -4.90 36.38
N ILE A 128 33.74 -5.03 37.09
CA ILE A 128 34.39 -3.91 37.77
C ILE A 128 34.93 -2.89 36.75
N PHE A 129 35.55 -3.38 35.67
CA PHE A 129 36.13 -2.53 34.64
C PHE A 129 35.06 -1.79 33.84
N ALA A 130 34.04 -2.49 33.32
CA ALA A 130 32.95 -1.86 32.56
C ALA A 130 32.06 -0.96 33.44
N GLY A 131 31.85 -1.30 34.72
CA GLY A 131 31.03 -0.50 35.62
C GLY A 131 31.73 0.77 36.10
N PRO A 132 32.17 0.84 37.37
CA PRO A 132 32.67 2.09 37.98
C PRO A 132 34.05 2.55 37.49
N TYR A 133 34.88 1.68 36.91
CA TYR A 133 36.16 2.13 36.34
C TYR A 133 35.96 2.88 35.02
N TRP A 134 35.20 2.31 34.08
CA TRP A 134 34.85 2.95 32.81
C TRP A 134 33.79 4.04 32.98
N GLY A 135 32.80 3.83 33.85
CA GLY A 135 31.65 4.70 34.04
C GLY A 135 30.42 4.30 33.22
N GLN A 136 30.29 3.02 32.83
CA GLN A 136 29.12 2.53 32.08
C GLN A 136 28.07 1.84 32.94
N ILE A 137 26.87 1.72 32.37
CA ILE A 137 25.66 1.26 33.06
C ILE A 137 25.12 -0.07 32.54
N ASP A 138 25.95 -0.89 31.91
CA ASP A 138 25.48 -2.15 31.31
C ASP A 138 24.85 -3.12 32.34
N ALA A 139 25.27 -3.04 33.61
CA ALA A 139 24.63 -3.74 34.72
C ALA A 139 23.18 -3.28 34.97
N VAL A 140 22.89 -1.98 34.81
CA VAL A 140 21.57 -1.38 35.03
C VAL A 140 20.55 -1.91 34.02
N GLY A 141 20.94 -2.14 32.77
CA GLY A 141 20.08 -2.75 31.75
C GLY A 141 20.05 -4.29 31.78
N SER A 142 21.17 -4.92 32.17
CA SER A 142 21.26 -6.38 32.29
C SER A 142 20.43 -6.95 33.44
N LEU A 143 20.24 -6.19 34.53
CA LEU A 143 19.42 -6.59 35.68
C LEU A 143 17.93 -6.81 35.32
N PRO A 144 17.20 -5.84 34.74
CA PRO A 144 15.81 -6.05 34.33
C PRO A 144 15.71 -7.10 33.22
N LEU A 145 16.69 -7.22 32.32
CA LEU A 145 16.76 -8.32 31.34
C LEU A 145 16.84 -9.69 32.02
N PHE A 146 17.75 -9.87 32.98
CA PHE A 146 17.87 -11.10 33.77
C PHE A 146 16.57 -11.41 34.50
N ALA A 147 15.99 -10.42 35.17
CA ALA A 147 14.74 -10.56 35.90
C ALA A 147 13.56 -10.90 34.96
N ALA A 148 13.51 -10.34 33.74
CA ALA A 148 12.50 -10.65 32.73
C ALA A 148 12.54 -12.12 32.33
N LEU A 149 13.73 -12.66 32.03
CA LEU A 149 13.90 -14.05 31.63
C LEU A 149 13.63 -15.03 32.78
N VAL A 150 14.04 -14.69 34.01
CA VAL A 150 13.74 -15.50 35.21
C VAL A 150 12.24 -15.50 35.52
N THR A 151 11.55 -14.37 35.38
CA THR A 151 10.10 -14.30 35.62
C THR A 151 9.29 -14.98 34.52
N ALA A 152 9.73 -14.92 33.26
CA ALA A 152 9.17 -15.68 32.15
C ALA A 152 9.29 -17.19 32.38
N GLY A 153 10.46 -17.67 32.81
CA GLY A 153 10.68 -19.06 33.17
C GLY A 153 9.91 -19.54 34.40
N ARG A 154 9.25 -18.62 35.13
CA ARG A 154 8.29 -18.91 36.21
C ARG A 154 6.83 -18.72 35.77
N GLY A 155 6.57 -18.46 34.49
CA GLY A 155 5.23 -18.23 33.94
C GLY A 155 4.61 -16.87 34.31
N ARG A 156 5.37 -15.92 34.87
CA ARG A 156 4.89 -14.57 35.24
C ARG A 156 5.00 -13.60 34.06
N TRP A 157 4.25 -13.90 33.00
CA TRP A 157 4.33 -13.24 31.69
C TRP A 157 4.17 -11.71 31.70
N ALA A 158 3.25 -11.15 32.51
CA ALA A 158 3.07 -9.70 32.59
C ALA A 158 4.31 -9.00 33.18
N THR A 159 4.84 -9.54 34.28
CA THR A 159 6.08 -9.04 34.89
C THR A 159 7.27 -9.17 33.94
N ALA A 160 7.34 -10.27 33.20
CA ALA A 160 8.39 -10.48 32.19
C ALA A 160 8.32 -9.44 31.07
N GLY A 161 7.13 -9.15 30.53
CA GLY A 161 6.93 -8.14 29.49
C GLY A 161 7.31 -6.73 29.95
N GLY A 162 6.85 -6.33 31.14
CA GLY A 162 7.22 -5.03 31.71
C GLY A 162 8.72 -4.89 31.97
N LEU A 163 9.37 -5.92 32.51
CA LEU A 163 10.81 -5.91 32.76
C LEU A 163 11.65 -5.93 31.47
N ALA A 164 11.20 -6.64 30.43
CA ALA A 164 11.88 -6.64 29.13
C ALA A 164 11.76 -5.29 28.42
N ALA A 165 10.58 -4.66 28.49
CA ALA A 165 10.39 -3.29 28.01
C ALA A 165 11.25 -2.30 28.80
N LEU A 166 11.29 -2.41 30.13
CA LEU A 166 12.18 -1.61 30.97
C LEU A 166 13.65 -1.77 30.56
N ALA A 167 14.11 -3.00 30.31
CA ALA A 167 15.48 -3.26 29.86
C ALA A 167 15.77 -2.58 28.51
N ALA A 168 14.88 -2.74 27.53
CA ALA A 168 14.99 -2.09 26.22
C ALA A 168 14.96 -0.55 26.32
N MET A 169 14.23 -0.01 27.29
CA MET A 169 14.14 1.43 27.56
C MET A 169 15.33 1.97 28.37
N VAL A 170 16.20 1.10 28.93
CA VAL A 170 17.49 1.52 29.51
C VAL A 170 18.51 1.74 28.41
N LYS A 171 18.66 0.76 27.51
CA LYS A 171 19.40 0.90 26.25
C LYS A 171 18.86 -0.07 25.18
N PRO A 172 18.90 0.28 23.88
CA PRO A 172 18.29 -0.53 22.83
C PRO A 172 18.80 -1.97 22.74
N GLN A 173 20.09 -2.20 22.99
CA GLN A 173 20.72 -3.53 22.90
C GLN A 173 20.13 -4.56 23.88
N PHE A 174 19.51 -4.12 24.99
CA PHE A 174 18.84 -5.04 25.92
C PHE A 174 17.47 -5.50 25.40
N GLY A 175 17.01 -4.95 24.27
CA GLY A 175 15.84 -5.40 23.52
C GLY A 175 15.92 -6.86 23.05
N ILE A 176 17.08 -7.51 23.11
CA ILE A 176 17.22 -8.97 22.91
C ILE A 176 16.28 -9.77 23.82
N GLY A 177 15.96 -9.27 25.02
CA GLY A 177 15.00 -9.91 25.92
C GLY A 177 13.58 -9.92 25.35
N VAL A 178 13.18 -8.85 24.65
CA VAL A 178 11.89 -8.76 23.96
C VAL A 178 11.82 -9.80 22.84
N VAL A 179 12.90 -10.02 22.10
CA VAL A 179 12.98 -11.05 21.05
C VAL A 179 12.78 -12.45 21.64
N VAL A 180 13.50 -12.78 22.71
CA VAL A 180 13.40 -14.09 23.38
C VAL A 180 11.99 -14.32 23.95
N LEU A 181 11.39 -13.29 24.56
CA LEU A 181 10.02 -13.37 25.05
C LEU A 181 9.00 -13.49 23.92
N ALA A 182 9.13 -12.69 22.85
CA ALA A 182 8.27 -12.72 21.69
C ALA A 182 8.26 -14.12 21.06
N ALA A 183 9.43 -14.73 20.87
CA ALA A 183 9.55 -16.11 20.41
C ALA A 183 8.86 -17.08 21.39
N ALA A 184 9.09 -16.96 22.70
CA ALA A 184 8.47 -17.85 23.68
C ALA A 184 6.94 -17.75 23.70
N VAL A 185 6.37 -16.54 23.66
CA VAL A 185 4.92 -16.36 23.67
C VAL A 185 4.29 -16.72 22.33
N LEU A 186 5.02 -16.55 21.23
CA LEU A 186 4.62 -17.04 19.91
C LEU A 186 4.60 -18.58 19.91
N ILE A 187 5.58 -19.24 20.52
CA ILE A 187 5.56 -20.69 20.73
C ILE A 187 4.39 -21.09 21.63
N GLU A 188 4.10 -20.38 22.72
CA GLU A 188 2.90 -20.65 23.54
C GLU A 188 1.60 -20.55 22.71
N LEU A 189 1.51 -19.56 21.83
CA LEU A 189 0.39 -19.36 20.92
C LEU A 189 0.30 -20.48 19.88
N ILE A 190 1.37 -20.75 19.14
CA ILE A 190 1.40 -21.72 18.04
C ILE A 190 1.23 -23.15 18.58
N ARG A 191 2.04 -23.50 19.58
CA ARG A 191 2.20 -24.86 20.08
C ARG A 191 1.06 -25.29 21.00
N TYR A 192 0.61 -24.38 21.88
CA TYR A 192 -0.38 -24.71 22.90
C TYR A 192 -1.69 -23.94 22.72
N GLY A 193 -1.85 -23.10 21.70
CA GLY A 193 -3.00 -22.20 21.58
C GLY A 193 -3.17 -21.31 22.81
N ARG A 194 -2.10 -21.06 23.57
CA ARG A 194 -2.09 -20.28 24.81
C ARG A 194 -1.57 -18.91 24.47
N TRP A 195 -2.49 -18.01 24.18
CA TRP A 195 -2.11 -16.67 23.82
C TRP A 195 -2.07 -15.72 25.03
N GLN A 196 -2.70 -16.07 26.17
CA GLN A 196 -2.63 -15.26 27.41
C GLN A 196 -1.21 -14.76 27.75
N PRO A 197 -0.14 -15.56 27.59
CA PRO A 197 1.25 -15.09 27.66
C PRO A 197 1.56 -13.90 26.73
N LEU A 198 1.24 -14.01 25.44
CA LEU A 198 1.44 -12.96 24.44
C LEU A 198 0.70 -11.68 24.84
N GLY A 199 -0.59 -11.79 25.19
CA GLY A 199 -1.38 -10.63 25.63
C GLY A 199 -0.81 -9.95 26.86
N ARG A 200 -0.38 -10.73 27.86
CA ARG A 200 0.21 -10.20 29.10
C ARG A 200 1.57 -9.56 28.87
N VAL A 201 2.43 -10.17 28.05
CA VAL A 201 3.75 -9.61 27.69
C VAL A 201 3.56 -8.31 26.91
N ALA A 202 2.73 -8.32 25.87
CA ALA A 202 2.49 -7.16 25.01
C ALA A 202 1.86 -6.00 25.80
N LEU A 203 0.79 -6.25 26.55
CA LEU A 203 0.10 -5.21 27.32
C LEU A 203 1.03 -4.58 28.38
N ALA A 204 1.71 -5.39 29.17
CA ALA A 204 2.62 -4.88 30.20
C ALA A 204 3.81 -4.15 29.58
N GLY A 205 4.37 -4.67 28.47
CA GLY A 205 5.47 -4.02 27.76
C GLY A 205 5.08 -2.67 27.17
N ILE A 206 3.90 -2.57 26.53
CA ILE A 206 3.37 -1.32 25.99
C ILE A 206 3.11 -0.32 27.12
N ILE A 207 2.45 -0.73 28.20
CA ILE A 207 2.20 0.15 29.36
C ILE A 207 3.52 0.67 29.92
N THR A 208 4.55 -0.19 30.08
CA THR A 208 5.85 0.24 30.57
C THR A 208 6.54 1.20 29.60
N ALA A 209 6.55 0.92 28.31
CA ALA A 209 7.16 1.80 27.31
C ALA A 209 6.46 3.17 27.25
N LEU A 210 5.12 3.19 27.26
CA LEU A 210 4.35 4.44 27.27
C LEU A 210 4.52 5.21 28.57
N ALA A 211 4.52 4.52 29.73
CA ALA A 211 4.70 5.18 31.02
C ALA A 211 6.08 5.85 31.15
N LEU A 212 7.12 5.24 30.59
CA LEU A 212 8.48 5.80 30.57
C LEU A 212 8.68 6.83 29.45
N GLY A 213 8.01 6.67 28.31
CA GLY A 213 8.14 7.56 27.15
C GLY A 213 7.28 8.83 27.21
N ALA A 214 6.11 8.76 27.83
CA ALA A 214 5.15 9.87 27.81
C ALA A 214 5.69 11.19 28.39
N PRO A 215 6.42 11.21 29.54
CA PRO A 215 7.01 12.45 30.05
C PRO A 215 8.06 13.08 29.13
N PHE A 216 8.66 12.28 28.24
CA PHE A 216 9.64 12.70 27.24
C PHE A 216 9.04 13.00 25.87
N ARG A 217 7.71 12.89 25.71
CA ARG A 217 7.01 12.95 24.42
C ARG A 217 7.55 11.93 23.40
N ALA A 218 8.11 10.83 23.88
CA ALA A 218 8.66 9.76 23.06
C ALA A 218 7.62 8.64 22.89
N GLY A 219 6.86 8.69 21.80
CA GLY A 219 5.94 7.63 21.40
C GLY A 219 6.65 6.47 20.70
N PRO A 220 5.91 5.44 20.24
CA PRO A 220 6.49 4.29 19.57
C PRO A 220 7.29 4.64 18.31
N ALA A 221 6.83 5.61 17.51
CA ALA A 221 7.50 6.02 16.28
C ALA A 221 8.83 6.72 16.58
N GLU A 222 8.83 7.62 17.56
CA GLU A 222 10.01 8.35 18.01
C GLU A 222 11.06 7.40 18.60
N LEU A 223 10.64 6.38 19.36
CA LEU A 223 11.53 5.36 19.90
C LEU A 223 12.15 4.48 18.80
N ILE A 224 11.38 4.13 17.76
CA ILE A 224 11.91 3.39 16.60
C ILE A 224 12.94 4.24 15.85
N ASP A 225 12.63 5.52 15.63
CA ASP A 225 13.55 6.46 14.97
C ASP A 225 14.84 6.66 15.78
N LEU A 226 14.73 6.74 17.12
CA LEU A 226 15.88 6.80 18.03
C LEU A 226 16.79 5.57 17.87
N VAL A 227 16.22 4.35 17.88
CA VAL A 227 17.01 3.12 17.69
C VAL A 227 17.66 3.09 16.30
N LYS A 228 16.94 3.53 15.27
CA LYS A 228 17.47 3.63 13.90
C LYS A 228 18.66 4.58 13.84
N LYS A 229 18.51 5.82 14.32
CA LYS A 229 19.57 6.83 14.38
C LYS A 229 20.78 6.34 15.17
N ALA A 230 20.55 5.72 16.33
CA ALA A 230 21.62 5.13 17.14
C ALA A 230 22.42 4.06 16.35
N SER A 231 21.74 3.22 15.56
CA SER A 231 22.40 2.21 14.71
C SER A 231 23.13 2.79 13.48
N GLU A 232 22.70 3.96 13.00
CA GLU A 232 23.29 4.66 11.85
C GLU A 232 24.46 5.56 12.26
N THR A 233 24.59 5.88 13.55
CA THR A 233 25.65 6.74 14.09
C THR A 233 27.05 6.16 13.85
N TYR A 234 27.19 4.83 13.81
CA TYR A 234 28.48 4.16 13.65
C TYR A 234 28.48 3.11 12.52
N PRO A 235 28.59 3.52 11.25
CA PRO A 235 28.55 2.64 10.08
C PRO A 235 29.88 1.90 9.84
N TYR A 236 30.35 1.18 10.87
CA TYR A 236 31.65 0.52 10.89
C TYR A 236 31.56 -0.99 11.15
N THR A 237 32.57 -1.73 10.67
CA THR A 237 32.67 -3.20 10.71
C THR A 237 32.66 -3.77 12.11
N SER A 238 33.32 -3.11 13.06
CA SER A 238 33.30 -3.42 14.48
C SER A 238 33.90 -2.26 15.28
N LEU A 239 33.19 -1.84 16.34
CA LEU A 239 33.67 -0.84 17.29
C LEU A 239 34.35 -1.57 18.44
N PHE A 240 35.56 -2.06 18.20
CA PHE A 240 36.36 -2.87 19.13
C PHE A 240 35.68 -4.13 19.70
N ALA A 241 34.59 -4.60 19.09
CA ALA A 241 34.03 -5.93 19.37
C ALA A 241 34.86 -7.01 18.66
N PHE A 242 35.41 -7.95 19.42
CA PHE A 242 36.25 -9.04 18.91
C PHE A 242 35.35 -10.13 18.30
N ASN A 243 34.79 -9.83 17.13
CA ASN A 243 33.79 -10.61 16.42
C ASN A 243 34.28 -11.08 15.03
N VAL A 244 33.37 -11.63 14.21
CA VAL A 244 33.72 -12.12 12.87
C VAL A 244 34.31 -11.00 12.01
N TRP A 245 33.80 -9.78 12.15
CA TRP A 245 34.18 -8.64 11.32
C TRP A 245 35.53 -8.04 11.71
N SER A 246 35.88 -8.05 12.99
CA SER A 246 37.24 -7.68 13.41
C SER A 246 38.31 -8.62 12.83
N ILE A 247 37.96 -9.86 12.50
CA ILE A 247 38.86 -10.80 11.83
C ILE A 247 38.97 -10.48 10.34
N VAL A 248 37.83 -10.35 9.66
CA VAL A 248 37.76 -10.22 8.20
C VAL A 248 38.25 -8.86 7.71
N ALA A 249 37.90 -7.77 8.41
CA ALA A 249 38.09 -6.41 7.91
C ALA A 249 38.80 -5.47 8.89
N ASP A 250 39.10 -5.89 10.13
CA ASP A 250 39.63 -5.04 11.21
C ASP A 250 38.58 -4.09 11.83
N PHE A 251 38.96 -3.41 12.91
CA PHE A 251 38.13 -2.44 13.62
C PHE A 251 37.99 -1.12 12.86
N TRP A 252 36.87 -0.42 13.06
CA TRP A 252 36.62 0.93 12.53
C TRP A 252 36.72 1.08 11.00
N GLN A 253 36.50 0.01 10.22
CA GLN A 253 36.41 0.11 8.76
C GLN A 253 34.97 0.34 8.30
N PRO A 254 34.71 1.05 7.18
CA PRO A 254 33.36 1.21 6.63
C PRO A 254 32.66 -0.14 6.36
N ASP A 255 31.39 -0.29 6.76
CA ASP A 255 30.67 -1.58 6.71
C ASP A 255 29.74 -1.79 5.51
N ALA A 256 29.72 -0.86 4.55
CA ALA A 256 28.77 -0.86 3.44
C ALA A 256 28.72 -2.19 2.66
N ALA A 257 29.87 -2.86 2.49
CA ALA A 257 29.97 -4.16 1.80
C ALA A 257 29.47 -5.35 2.63
N PHE A 258 29.36 -5.22 3.96
CA PHE A 258 29.13 -6.33 4.88
C PHE A 258 27.81 -6.22 5.66
N VAL A 259 27.24 -5.02 5.80
CA VAL A 259 26.10 -4.75 6.66
C VAL A 259 24.90 -5.65 6.36
N GLY A 260 24.59 -5.90 5.08
CA GLY A 260 23.49 -6.79 4.69
C GLY A 260 23.69 -8.23 5.17
N LEU A 261 24.90 -8.77 5.04
CA LEU A 261 25.23 -10.11 5.54
C LEU A 261 25.25 -10.15 7.07
N GLY A 262 25.79 -9.12 7.73
CA GLY A 262 25.78 -8.99 9.19
C GLY A 262 24.36 -8.94 9.76
N THR A 263 23.45 -8.21 9.13
CA THR A 263 22.03 -8.19 9.50
C THR A 263 21.39 -9.57 9.32
N LEU A 264 21.66 -10.26 8.20
CA LEU A 264 21.14 -11.61 7.97
C LEU A 264 21.63 -12.60 9.05
N LEU A 265 22.92 -12.57 9.38
CA LEU A 265 23.51 -13.41 10.41
C LEU A 265 22.95 -13.10 11.80
N LEU A 266 22.76 -11.82 12.13
CA LEU A 266 22.11 -11.41 13.38
C LEU A 266 20.69 -11.99 13.49
N VAL A 267 19.87 -11.85 12.45
CA VAL A 267 18.50 -12.39 12.43
C VAL A 267 18.52 -13.91 12.57
N ALA A 268 19.37 -14.60 11.81
CA ALA A 268 19.52 -16.04 11.91
C ALA A 268 19.99 -16.49 13.31
N GLY A 269 20.92 -15.75 13.92
CA GLY A 269 21.42 -16.01 15.26
C GLY A 269 20.38 -15.79 16.36
N LEU A 270 19.59 -14.72 16.27
CA LEU A 270 18.50 -14.44 17.22
C LEU A 270 17.39 -15.49 17.11
N VAL A 271 17.00 -15.88 15.89
CA VAL A 271 16.04 -16.98 15.68
C VAL A 271 16.62 -18.29 16.24
N GLY A 272 17.88 -18.60 15.91
CA GLY A 272 18.61 -19.76 16.41
C GLY A 272 18.69 -19.82 17.93
N SER A 273 18.91 -18.69 18.61
CA SER A 273 18.96 -18.63 20.08
C SER A 273 17.64 -19.00 20.75
N CYS A 274 16.52 -18.85 20.04
CA CYS A 274 15.19 -19.15 20.56
C CYS A 274 14.76 -20.60 20.30
N VAL A 275 15.48 -21.35 19.45
CA VAL A 275 15.19 -22.75 19.12
C VAL A 275 15.02 -23.65 20.36
N PRO A 276 15.84 -23.55 21.43
CA PRO A 276 15.65 -24.34 22.65
C PRO A 276 14.27 -24.18 23.31
N LEU A 277 13.67 -22.99 23.18
CA LEU A 277 12.36 -22.67 23.76
C LEU A 277 11.23 -23.49 23.15
N TRP A 278 11.47 -24.04 21.95
CA TRP A 278 10.54 -24.96 21.31
C TRP A 278 10.26 -26.15 22.21
N TRP A 279 11.29 -26.75 22.82
CA TRP A 279 11.14 -27.95 23.66
C TRP A 279 10.88 -27.64 25.14
N ARG A 280 11.59 -26.66 25.74
CA ARG A 280 11.49 -26.33 27.18
C ARG A 280 11.39 -24.82 27.40
N ARG A 281 10.56 -24.40 28.36
CA ARG A 281 10.34 -22.97 28.72
C ARG A 281 10.52 -22.74 30.22
N ASP A 282 11.44 -23.45 30.84
CA ASP A 282 11.84 -23.22 32.23
C ASP A 282 12.89 -22.10 32.34
N THR A 283 13.18 -21.68 33.57
CA THR A 283 14.13 -20.59 33.84
C THR A 283 15.51 -20.85 33.23
N ALA A 284 15.99 -22.10 33.28
CA ALA A 284 17.29 -22.47 32.73
C ALA A 284 17.33 -22.28 31.20
N THR A 285 16.28 -22.68 30.49
CA THR A 285 16.20 -22.54 29.04
C THR A 285 16.05 -21.08 28.61
N PHE A 286 15.30 -20.26 29.36
CA PHE A 286 15.21 -18.81 29.10
C PHE A 286 16.54 -18.10 29.30
N LEU A 287 17.28 -18.43 30.36
CA LEU A 287 18.62 -17.89 30.57
C LEU A 287 19.59 -18.32 29.47
N ALA A 288 19.54 -19.60 29.06
CA ALA A 288 20.33 -20.10 27.94
C ALA A 288 20.00 -19.39 26.62
N ALA A 289 18.72 -19.24 26.28
CA ALA A 289 18.27 -18.52 25.09
C ALA A 289 18.71 -17.06 25.12
N GLY A 290 18.60 -16.39 26.28
CA GLY A 290 19.09 -15.03 26.47
C GLY A 290 20.61 -14.90 26.34
N THR A 291 21.39 -15.83 26.88
CA THR A 291 22.86 -15.88 26.69
C THR A 291 23.20 -16.04 25.21
N LEU A 292 22.53 -16.96 24.51
CA LEU A 292 22.72 -17.17 23.08
C LEU A 292 22.36 -15.93 22.26
N ALA A 293 21.26 -15.26 22.59
CA ALA A 293 20.83 -14.02 21.94
C ALA A 293 21.84 -12.88 22.16
N ALA A 294 22.37 -12.74 23.37
CA ALA A 294 23.42 -11.76 23.67
C ALA A 294 24.72 -12.05 22.90
N CYS A 295 25.12 -13.33 22.81
CA CYS A 295 26.26 -13.73 21.97
C CYS A 295 26.00 -13.45 20.48
N ALA A 296 24.80 -13.75 19.97
CA ALA A 296 24.43 -13.46 18.59
C ALA A 296 24.52 -11.95 18.28
N PHE A 297 24.01 -11.12 19.21
CA PHE A 297 24.05 -9.67 19.09
C PHE A 297 25.48 -9.08 19.13
N TYR A 298 26.44 -9.79 19.74
CA TYR A 298 27.84 -9.37 19.77
C TYR A 298 28.66 -9.88 18.58
N PHE A 299 28.55 -11.18 18.24
CA PHE A 299 29.47 -11.83 17.30
C PHE A 299 29.07 -11.73 15.83
N LEU A 300 27.79 -11.51 15.53
CA LEU A 300 27.24 -11.68 14.18
C LEU A 300 27.01 -10.37 13.39
N PRO A 301 26.54 -9.25 13.98
CA PRO A 301 26.36 -8.02 13.23
C PRO A 301 27.68 -7.25 13.09
N THR A 302 27.80 -6.41 12.04
CA THR A 302 28.94 -5.50 11.84
C THR A 302 28.98 -4.43 12.92
N ARG A 303 27.89 -3.71 13.12
CA ARG A 303 27.79 -2.56 14.04
C ARG A 303 27.65 -2.99 15.52
N ALA A 304 28.62 -3.77 16.02
CA ALA A 304 28.72 -4.20 17.40
C ALA A 304 29.80 -3.41 18.16
N HIS A 305 29.48 -3.04 19.40
CA HIS A 305 30.37 -2.33 20.31
C HIS A 305 31.01 -3.31 21.30
N GLU A 306 32.23 -3.05 21.77
CA GLU A 306 32.96 -3.97 22.66
C GLU A 306 32.14 -4.40 23.88
N ARG A 307 31.27 -3.54 24.41
CA ARG A 307 30.49 -3.80 25.64
C ARG A 307 29.27 -4.70 25.47
N TYR A 308 28.84 -4.98 24.23
CA TYR A 308 27.58 -5.71 23.99
C TYR A 308 27.59 -7.16 24.48
N LEU A 309 28.76 -7.71 24.83
CA LEU A 309 28.88 -9.04 25.43
C LEU A 309 28.49 -9.10 26.91
N PHE A 310 28.47 -7.96 27.62
CA PHE A 310 28.19 -7.88 29.06
C PHE A 310 26.94 -8.66 29.52
N PRO A 311 25.74 -8.51 28.90
CA PRO A 311 24.55 -9.25 29.31
C PRO A 311 24.70 -10.78 29.20
N ALA A 312 25.55 -11.30 28.30
CA ALA A 312 25.79 -12.73 28.19
C ALA A 312 26.36 -13.32 29.48
N LEU A 313 27.27 -12.58 30.16
CA LEU A 313 27.87 -12.98 31.43
C LEU A 313 26.86 -12.94 32.59
N VAL A 314 25.94 -11.98 32.59
CA VAL A 314 24.88 -11.92 33.61
C VAL A 314 23.93 -13.12 33.48
N LEU A 315 23.53 -13.43 32.24
CA LEU A 315 22.56 -14.49 31.96
C LEU A 315 23.16 -15.90 32.12
N LEU A 316 24.46 -16.08 31.82
CA LEU A 316 25.16 -17.35 31.96
C LEU A 316 25.56 -17.67 33.40
N LEU A 317 25.69 -16.67 34.27
CA LEU A 317 26.18 -16.79 35.65
C LEU A 317 25.49 -17.92 36.45
N PRO A 318 24.15 -18.05 36.50
CA PRO A 318 23.51 -19.11 37.28
C PRO A 318 23.80 -20.51 36.72
N LEU A 319 23.92 -20.64 35.40
CA LEU A 319 24.21 -21.92 34.74
C LEU A 319 25.68 -22.32 34.96
N ALA A 320 26.60 -21.36 34.89
CA ALA A 320 28.03 -21.59 35.14
C ALA A 320 28.32 -21.99 36.59
N ALA A 321 27.60 -21.41 37.55
CA ALA A 321 27.75 -21.74 38.97
C ALA A 321 27.22 -23.14 39.34
N VAL A 322 26.32 -23.71 38.53
CA VAL A 322 25.71 -25.03 38.78
C VAL A 322 26.35 -26.14 37.93
N ARG A 323 26.75 -25.82 36.70
CA ARG A 323 27.26 -26.79 35.72
C ARG A 323 28.78 -26.66 35.61
N ALA A 324 29.51 -27.63 36.13
CA ALA A 324 30.97 -27.66 36.07
C ALA A 324 31.55 -27.49 34.65
N ARG A 325 30.83 -28.00 33.63
CA ARG A 325 31.22 -27.88 32.22
C ARG A 325 31.03 -26.49 31.62
N LEU A 326 30.27 -25.61 32.28
CA LEU A 326 30.08 -24.20 31.89
C LEU A 326 30.92 -23.24 32.75
N LEU A 327 31.44 -23.69 33.90
CA LEU A 327 32.25 -22.87 34.80
C LEU A 327 33.52 -22.34 34.12
N TRP A 328 34.34 -23.22 33.54
CA TRP A 328 35.58 -22.79 32.89
C TRP A 328 35.33 -21.95 31.63
N PRO A 329 34.41 -22.31 30.72
CA PRO A 329 34.00 -21.41 29.65
C PRO A 329 33.58 -20.03 30.16
N TYR A 330 32.81 -19.95 31.26
CA TYR A 330 32.42 -18.67 31.86
C TYR A 330 33.61 -17.84 32.34
N VAL A 331 34.55 -18.46 33.06
CA VAL A 331 35.76 -17.78 33.56
C VAL A 331 36.61 -17.28 32.40
N VAL A 332 36.83 -18.13 31.38
CA VAL A 332 37.56 -17.77 30.16
C VAL A 332 36.88 -16.61 29.44
N PHE A 333 35.56 -16.66 29.30
CA PHE A 333 34.78 -15.63 28.62
C PHE A 333 34.79 -14.31 29.39
N SER A 334 34.74 -14.36 30.73
CA SER A 334 34.82 -13.18 31.59
C SER A 334 36.20 -12.52 31.57
N LEU A 335 37.28 -13.31 31.65
CA LEU A 335 38.66 -12.79 31.58
C LEU A 335 39.00 -12.27 30.18
N GLY A 336 38.61 -13.01 29.14
CA GLY A 336 38.78 -12.57 27.76
C GLY A 336 38.01 -11.28 27.47
N PHE A 337 36.77 -11.19 27.94
CA PHE A 337 35.98 -9.97 27.81
C PHE A 337 36.65 -8.78 28.54
N ALA A 338 37.16 -8.99 29.76
CA ALA A 338 37.92 -7.95 30.47
C ALA A 338 39.16 -7.49 29.69
N LEU A 339 39.88 -8.42 29.06
CA LEU A 339 41.03 -8.10 28.20
C LEU A 339 40.61 -7.31 26.95
N THR A 340 39.50 -7.66 26.31
CA THR A 340 38.98 -6.91 25.15
C THR A 340 38.51 -5.51 25.52
N LEU A 341 37.92 -5.33 26.71
CA LEU A 341 37.58 -4.01 27.23
C LEU A 341 38.83 -3.20 27.51
N TYR A 342 39.85 -3.81 28.13
CA TYR A 342 41.13 -3.15 28.36
C TYR A 342 41.79 -2.72 27.04
N PHE A 343 41.75 -3.57 26.01
CA PHE A 343 42.20 -3.21 24.66
C PHE A 343 41.49 -1.95 24.17
N ALA A 344 40.15 -1.98 24.11
CA ALA A 344 39.36 -0.85 23.60
C ALA A 344 39.69 0.45 24.35
N PHE A 345 39.78 0.38 25.69
CA PHE A 345 40.10 1.53 26.55
C PHE A 345 41.45 2.17 26.26
N THR A 346 42.44 1.39 25.79
CA THR A 346 43.78 1.89 25.41
C THR A 346 43.88 2.40 23.97
N ARG A 347 42.82 2.24 23.16
CA ARG A 347 42.80 2.63 21.73
C ARG A 347 42.06 3.91 21.44
N TYR A 348 41.13 4.29 22.30
CA TYR A 348 40.47 5.58 22.18
C TYR A 348 41.46 6.72 22.46
N ALA A 349 41.56 7.68 21.52
CA ALA A 349 42.47 8.81 21.61
C ALA A 349 42.20 9.73 22.81
N GLN A 350 41.01 9.65 23.39
CA GLN A 350 40.57 10.44 24.54
C GLN A 350 41.11 9.92 25.87
N ASN A 351 41.93 8.87 25.86
CA ASN A 351 42.43 8.23 27.07
C ASN A 351 43.96 8.10 27.05
N ASP A 352 44.59 8.48 28.16
CA ASP A 352 46.04 8.42 28.32
C ASP A 352 46.54 7.04 28.78
N LEU A 353 45.65 6.07 29.03
CA LEU A 353 46.03 4.72 29.43
C LEU A 353 46.74 4.00 28.27
N ARG A 354 48.04 3.76 28.42
CA ARG A 354 48.83 2.98 27.48
C ARG A 354 48.94 1.53 27.95
N SER A 355 48.86 0.60 27.00
CA SER A 355 49.07 -0.81 27.30
C SER A 355 50.58 -1.12 27.40
N PRO A 356 50.99 -2.08 28.26
CA PRO A 356 52.38 -2.50 28.36
C PRO A 356 52.96 -2.97 27.01
N PRO A 357 54.25 -2.72 26.70
CA PRO A 357 54.86 -3.10 25.42
C PRO A 357 54.73 -4.59 25.07
N TRP A 358 54.72 -5.48 26.07
CA TRP A 358 54.57 -6.91 25.84
C TRP A 358 53.15 -7.28 25.36
N LEU A 359 52.11 -6.55 25.79
CA LEU A 359 50.74 -6.74 25.30
C LEU A 359 50.61 -6.25 23.86
N GLU A 360 51.17 -5.07 23.57
CA GLU A 360 51.27 -4.51 22.21
C GLU A 360 51.94 -5.48 21.23
N ALA A 361 53.06 -6.08 21.63
CA ALA A 361 53.81 -7.01 20.80
C ALA A 361 53.16 -8.41 20.67
N SER A 362 52.17 -8.75 21.52
CA SER A 362 51.54 -10.08 21.56
C SER A 362 50.04 -10.01 21.26
N LEU A 363 49.18 -10.03 22.27
CA LEU A 363 47.73 -10.12 22.17
C LEU A 363 47.09 -8.92 21.47
N PHE A 364 47.74 -7.76 21.51
CA PHE A 364 47.22 -6.52 20.90
C PHE A 364 47.79 -6.24 19.51
N SER A 365 48.75 -7.05 19.04
CA SER A 365 49.15 -7.08 17.63
C SER A 365 47.98 -7.52 16.75
N ARG A 366 48.01 -7.24 15.45
CA ARG A 366 46.94 -7.66 14.52
C ARG A 366 46.68 -9.17 14.57
N THR A 367 47.74 -9.98 14.58
CA THR A 367 47.64 -11.44 14.72
C THR A 367 47.06 -11.83 16.07
N GLY A 368 47.52 -11.18 17.16
CA GLY A 368 46.98 -11.40 18.50
C GLY A 368 45.50 -11.09 18.62
N GLN A 369 45.03 -10.01 17.97
CA GLN A 369 43.63 -9.62 17.94
C GLN A 369 42.76 -10.68 17.25
N ILE A 370 43.22 -11.19 16.11
CA ILE A 370 42.54 -12.27 15.37
C ILE A 370 42.47 -13.53 16.23
N VAL A 371 43.58 -13.92 16.87
CA VAL A 371 43.61 -15.09 17.77
C VAL A 371 42.66 -14.90 18.94
N LEU A 372 42.62 -13.72 19.55
CA LEU A 372 41.72 -13.40 20.66
C LEU A 372 40.25 -13.44 20.22
N ALA A 373 39.92 -12.89 19.04
CA ALA A 373 38.57 -12.94 18.48
C ALA A 373 38.13 -14.38 18.16
N LEU A 374 38.98 -15.19 17.53
CA LEU A 374 38.72 -16.61 17.27
C LEU A 374 38.54 -17.39 18.58
N PHE A 375 39.33 -17.08 19.60
CA PHE A 375 39.22 -17.73 20.91
C PHE A 375 37.92 -17.36 21.64
N MET A 376 37.51 -16.09 21.61
CA MET A 376 36.21 -15.65 22.14
C MET A 376 35.04 -16.27 21.37
N LEU A 377 35.10 -16.29 20.04
CA LEU A 377 34.08 -16.90 19.19
C LEU A 377 33.99 -18.43 19.42
N GLY A 378 35.13 -19.11 19.53
CA GLY A 378 35.21 -20.54 19.84
C GLY A 378 34.65 -20.86 21.23
N THR A 379 34.91 -20.00 22.22
CA THR A 379 34.34 -20.13 23.57
C THR A 379 32.81 -19.94 23.53
N ALA A 380 32.31 -18.95 22.80
CA ALA A 380 30.88 -18.73 22.60
C ALA A 380 30.21 -19.93 21.89
N ALA A 381 30.85 -20.48 20.85
CA ALA A 381 30.38 -21.67 20.15
C ALA A 381 30.36 -22.90 21.06
N LEU A 382 31.37 -23.08 21.92
CA LEU A 382 31.41 -24.14 22.92
C LEU A 382 30.26 -24.00 23.93
N VAL A 383 30.04 -22.79 24.47
CA VAL A 383 28.91 -22.50 25.36
C VAL A 383 27.59 -22.83 24.66
N ALA A 384 27.41 -22.37 23.41
CA ALA A 384 26.22 -22.64 22.64
C ALA A 384 25.97 -24.14 22.44
N TRP A 385 27.00 -24.86 22.01
CA TRP A 385 26.94 -26.31 21.83
C TRP A 385 26.58 -27.05 23.12
N ARG A 386 27.17 -26.66 24.25
CA ARG A 386 26.89 -27.25 25.57
C ARG A 386 25.44 -26.98 26.01
N LEU A 387 24.96 -25.75 25.88
CA LEU A 387 23.59 -25.37 26.22
C LEU A 387 22.58 -26.17 25.38
N LEU A 388 22.82 -26.31 24.07
CA LEU A 388 22.00 -27.09 23.15
C LEU A 388 22.02 -28.60 23.43
N ARG A 389 23.15 -29.14 23.93
CA ARG A 389 23.32 -30.56 24.30
C ARG A 389 22.80 -30.93 25.69
N GLY A 390 22.12 -30.02 26.38
CA GLY A 390 21.40 -30.32 27.61
C GLY A 390 22.02 -29.76 28.90
N GLU A 391 23.03 -28.89 28.82
CA GLU A 391 23.58 -28.17 29.98
C GLU A 391 22.71 -26.97 30.42
N ALA A 392 21.64 -26.63 29.69
CA ALA A 392 20.65 -25.63 30.09
C ALA A 392 19.73 -26.16 31.22
N ARG A 393 20.31 -26.43 32.40
CA ARG A 393 19.62 -26.92 33.60
C ARG A 393 20.17 -26.24 34.85
N LEU A 394 19.28 -25.99 35.82
CA LEU A 394 19.65 -25.45 37.14
C LEU A 394 19.82 -26.56 38.21
N GLU A 395 19.72 -27.83 37.81
CA GLU A 395 20.05 -28.99 38.65
C GLU A 395 21.57 -29.27 38.62
N PRO A 396 22.19 -29.53 39.78
CA PRO A 396 23.59 -29.95 39.86
C PRO A 396 23.86 -31.20 39.01
N SER A 397 25.11 -31.38 38.59
CA SER A 397 25.54 -32.52 37.75
C SER A 397 25.65 -33.86 38.50
N LEU A 398 25.39 -33.89 39.81
CA LEU A 398 25.33 -35.11 40.61
C LEU A 398 23.92 -35.70 40.58
N GLU A 399 23.83 -36.95 40.14
CA GLU A 399 22.59 -37.71 39.90
C GLU A 399 21.69 -37.78 41.12
N VAL A 400 20.52 -37.14 41.02
CA VAL A 400 19.30 -37.61 41.66
C VAL A 400 18.19 -37.49 40.63
N SER A 401 17.76 -38.64 40.08
CA SER A 401 16.57 -38.72 39.25
C SER A 401 15.35 -38.47 40.13
N LEU A 402 14.77 -37.27 40.05
CA LEU A 402 13.43 -37.02 40.54
C LEU A 402 12.40 -37.39 39.45
N PRO A 403 11.24 -37.96 39.82
CA PRO A 403 10.15 -38.14 38.88
C PRO A 403 9.73 -36.78 38.30
N PRO A 404 9.26 -36.72 37.05
CA PRO A 404 8.77 -35.49 36.46
C PRO A 404 7.71 -34.86 37.38
N ALA A 405 7.89 -33.58 37.70
CA ALA A 405 6.85 -32.82 38.39
C ALA A 405 5.54 -32.94 37.60
N PRO A 406 4.38 -33.11 38.29
CA PRO A 406 3.10 -33.14 37.60
C PRO A 406 2.99 -31.86 36.77
N SER A 407 2.81 -32.03 35.46
CA SER A 407 2.41 -30.92 34.61
C SER A 407 1.19 -30.27 35.27
N PRO A 408 1.15 -28.94 35.46
CA PRO A 408 0.03 -28.29 36.12
C PRO A 408 -1.24 -28.82 35.49
N ALA A 409 -2.10 -29.43 36.31
CA ALA A 409 -3.35 -30.00 35.86
C ALA A 409 -4.00 -28.95 34.97
N ALA A 410 -4.05 -29.25 33.66
CA ALA A 410 -4.78 -28.40 32.76
C ALA A 410 -6.20 -28.43 33.31
N GLU A 411 -6.64 -27.32 33.92
CA GLU A 411 -8.05 -27.13 34.21
C GLU A 411 -8.78 -27.60 32.95
N PRO A 412 -9.82 -28.45 33.08
CA PRO A 412 -10.61 -28.85 31.94
C PRO A 412 -11.21 -27.57 31.37
N ARG A 413 -10.51 -27.00 30.38
CA ARG A 413 -10.97 -25.85 29.63
C ARG A 413 -12.20 -26.39 28.93
N THR A 414 -13.37 -26.00 29.42
CA THR A 414 -14.62 -26.18 28.70
C THR A 414 -14.35 -25.72 27.28
N ALA A 415 -14.29 -26.68 26.35
CA ALA A 415 -13.93 -26.40 24.98
C ALA A 415 -15.00 -25.47 24.45
N TRP A 416 -14.61 -24.24 24.16
CA TRP A 416 -15.55 -23.24 23.70
C TRP A 416 -15.99 -23.64 22.30
N SER A 417 -17.24 -24.06 22.18
CA SER A 417 -17.84 -24.48 20.91
C SER A 417 -18.34 -23.25 20.17
N LEU A 418 -17.96 -23.11 18.90
CA LEU A 418 -18.56 -22.08 18.06
C LEU A 418 -20.07 -22.32 17.90
N PRO A 419 -20.87 -21.25 17.74
CA PRO A 419 -22.27 -21.36 17.32
C PRO A 419 -22.41 -22.16 16.02
N SER A 420 -23.57 -22.79 15.80
CA SER A 420 -23.88 -23.57 14.61
C SER A 420 -23.68 -22.78 13.31
N ALA A 421 -23.96 -21.47 13.34
CA ALA A 421 -23.75 -20.57 12.22
C ALA A 421 -22.30 -20.60 11.67
N LEU A 422 -21.32 -20.82 12.55
CA LEU A 422 -19.89 -20.83 12.24
C LEU A 422 -19.28 -22.23 12.19
N ALA A 423 -20.11 -23.27 12.18
CA ALA A 423 -19.64 -24.63 11.94
C ALA A 423 -18.94 -24.73 10.57
N ALA A 424 -18.01 -25.68 10.43
CA ALA A 424 -17.22 -25.86 9.22
C ALA A 424 -18.12 -26.13 7.99
N GLY A 425 -17.82 -25.44 6.89
CA GLY A 425 -18.56 -25.55 5.63
C GLY A 425 -18.39 -26.88 4.92
N HIS A 426 -19.07 -27.01 3.78
CA HIS A 426 -19.05 -28.20 2.94
C HIS A 426 -18.94 -27.82 1.46
N ALA A 427 -18.81 -28.81 0.58
CA ALA A 427 -18.85 -28.56 -0.85
C ALA A 427 -20.18 -27.89 -1.25
N PRO A 428 -20.17 -26.82 -2.08
CA PRO A 428 -21.40 -26.14 -2.46
C PRO A 428 -22.42 -27.10 -3.09
N THR A 429 -23.69 -26.91 -2.79
CA THR A 429 -24.80 -27.64 -3.41
C THR A 429 -25.23 -26.95 -4.72
N ARG A 430 -26.16 -27.56 -5.48
CA ARG A 430 -26.79 -26.89 -6.63
C ARG A 430 -27.49 -25.59 -6.22
N ARG A 431 -28.13 -25.58 -5.05
CA ARG A 431 -28.79 -24.39 -4.50
C ARG A 431 -27.78 -23.27 -4.20
N ASP A 432 -26.63 -23.62 -3.63
CA ASP A 432 -25.56 -22.65 -3.37
C ASP A 432 -25.03 -22.02 -4.66
N LEU A 433 -24.87 -22.83 -5.73
CA LEU A 433 -24.52 -22.35 -7.06
C LEU A 433 -25.58 -21.41 -7.64
N SER A 434 -26.86 -21.75 -7.50
CA SER A 434 -27.96 -20.87 -7.93
C SER A 434 -27.94 -19.53 -7.19
N ILE A 435 -27.72 -19.53 -5.88
CA ILE A 435 -27.61 -18.30 -5.08
C ILE A 435 -26.41 -17.47 -5.54
N ALA A 436 -25.23 -18.09 -5.69
CA ALA A 436 -24.04 -17.39 -6.16
C ALA A 436 -24.25 -16.79 -7.55
N LEU A 437 -24.93 -17.51 -8.46
CA LEU A 437 -25.28 -17.02 -9.79
C LEU A 437 -26.28 -15.86 -9.73
N LEU A 438 -27.30 -15.92 -8.87
CA LEU A 438 -28.27 -14.84 -8.69
C LEU A 438 -27.61 -13.57 -8.14
N VAL A 439 -26.70 -13.71 -7.17
CA VAL A 439 -25.92 -12.57 -6.65
C VAL A 439 -25.01 -12.00 -7.74
N ALA A 440 -24.30 -12.86 -8.48
CA ALA A 440 -23.45 -12.43 -9.58
C ALA A 440 -24.26 -11.71 -10.67
N LEU A 441 -25.43 -12.23 -11.04
CA LEU A 441 -26.34 -11.59 -11.99
C LEU A 441 -26.85 -10.24 -11.45
N ALA A 442 -27.21 -10.16 -10.16
CA ALA A 442 -27.62 -8.91 -9.54
C ALA A 442 -26.48 -7.88 -9.56
N VAL A 443 -25.24 -8.29 -9.29
CA VAL A 443 -24.05 -7.42 -9.44
C VAL A 443 -23.91 -6.98 -10.90
N LEU A 444 -23.93 -7.91 -11.86
CA LEU A 444 -23.78 -7.57 -13.27
C LEU A 444 -24.84 -6.58 -13.75
N VAL A 445 -26.11 -6.79 -13.40
CA VAL A 445 -27.23 -5.90 -13.77
C VAL A 445 -27.07 -4.52 -13.12
N THR A 446 -26.84 -4.48 -11.81
CA THR A 446 -26.79 -3.20 -11.08
C THR A 446 -25.53 -2.39 -11.40
N ARG A 447 -24.39 -3.04 -11.65
CA ARG A 447 -23.13 -2.36 -11.99
C ARG A 447 -23.02 -2.08 -13.49
N GLY A 448 -23.65 -2.91 -14.34
CA GLY A 448 -23.73 -2.70 -15.78
C GLY A 448 -24.72 -1.60 -16.21
N TYR A 449 -25.71 -1.28 -15.37
CA TYR A 449 -26.64 -0.19 -15.66
C TYR A 449 -25.92 1.16 -15.77
N ARG A 450 -26.03 1.81 -16.93
CA ARG A 450 -25.34 3.09 -17.26
C ARG A 450 -23.83 3.05 -17.06
N ILE A 451 -23.18 1.92 -17.32
CA ILE A 451 -21.72 1.79 -17.16
C ILE A 451 -20.92 2.64 -18.17
N ASP A 452 -21.54 3.00 -19.29
CA ASP A 452 -21.00 3.90 -20.31
C ASP A 452 -20.89 5.36 -19.83
N HIS A 453 -21.52 5.72 -18.70
CA HIS A 453 -21.47 7.06 -18.15
C HIS A 453 -20.50 7.13 -16.96
N PRO A 454 -19.58 8.13 -16.91
CA PRO A 454 -19.31 9.19 -17.90
C PRO A 454 -18.70 8.66 -19.21
N ARG A 455 -18.96 9.31 -20.34
CA ARG A 455 -18.50 8.81 -21.66
C ARG A 455 -17.02 9.08 -21.95
N ASP A 456 -16.43 10.03 -21.24
CA ASP A 456 -15.00 10.30 -21.24
C ASP A 456 -14.28 9.44 -20.17
N MET A 457 -12.96 9.32 -20.32
CA MET A 457 -12.09 8.77 -19.29
C MET A 457 -12.05 9.70 -18.08
N TYR A 458 -12.04 9.13 -16.89
CA TYR A 458 -11.88 9.87 -15.65
C TYR A 458 -10.99 9.12 -14.67
N PHE A 459 -10.37 9.85 -13.75
CA PHE A 459 -9.42 9.29 -12.78
C PHE A 459 -8.40 8.38 -13.47
N ASP A 460 -8.10 7.19 -12.93
CA ASP A 460 -7.06 6.31 -13.44
C ASP A 460 -7.40 5.60 -14.77
N GLU A 461 -8.58 5.84 -15.36
CA GLU A 461 -8.88 5.38 -16.73
C GLU A 461 -7.96 6.04 -17.76
N VAL A 462 -7.51 7.28 -17.51
CA VAL A 462 -6.54 7.99 -18.36
C VAL A 462 -5.16 7.31 -18.37
N TYR A 463 -4.90 6.37 -17.47
CA TYR A 463 -3.71 5.52 -17.48
C TYR A 463 -4.05 4.14 -18.05
N HIS A 464 -5.03 3.44 -17.47
CA HIS A 464 -5.28 2.04 -17.79
C HIS A 464 -6.08 1.83 -19.09
N ALA A 465 -7.20 2.51 -19.27
CA ALA A 465 -8.01 2.41 -20.49
C ALA A 465 -7.27 3.04 -21.67
N ARG A 466 -6.61 4.19 -21.46
CA ARG A 466 -5.67 4.79 -22.43
C ARG A 466 -4.64 3.76 -22.93
N THR A 467 -3.95 3.09 -22.00
CA THR A 467 -2.94 2.09 -22.37
C THR A 467 -3.54 0.93 -23.15
N ALA A 468 -4.80 0.54 -22.89
CA ALA A 468 -5.48 -0.46 -23.70
C ALA A 468 -5.66 -0.01 -25.16
N PHE A 469 -5.91 1.28 -25.43
CA PHE A 469 -5.94 1.81 -26.80
C PHE A 469 -4.55 1.91 -27.43
N GLU A 470 -3.53 2.33 -26.68
CA GLU A 470 -2.13 2.37 -27.15
C GLU A 470 -1.65 0.98 -27.57
N LEU A 471 -2.04 -0.05 -26.80
CA LEU A 471 -1.77 -1.44 -27.14
C LEU A 471 -2.39 -1.87 -28.46
N LEU A 472 -3.66 -1.51 -28.67
CA LEU A 472 -4.35 -1.79 -29.93
C LEU A 472 -3.71 -1.01 -31.09
N ALA A 473 -3.29 0.22 -30.85
CA ALA A 473 -2.60 1.06 -31.83
C ALA A 473 -1.13 0.63 -32.07
N GLN A 474 -0.61 -0.36 -31.33
CA GLN A 474 0.78 -0.83 -31.37
C GLN A 474 1.78 0.30 -31.08
N ARG A 475 1.51 1.05 -30.01
CA ARG A 475 2.33 2.16 -29.52
C ARG A 475 2.90 1.87 -28.14
N ASP A 476 3.92 2.63 -27.77
CA ASP A 476 4.48 2.62 -26.42
C ASP A 476 3.36 2.96 -25.42
N PRO A 477 3.21 2.18 -24.35
CA PRO A 477 2.20 2.50 -23.36
C PRO A 477 2.58 3.69 -22.51
N TYR A 478 1.56 4.36 -22.02
CA TYR A 478 1.72 5.35 -20.99
C TYR A 478 1.89 4.71 -19.61
N GLU A 479 1.07 3.71 -19.26
CA GLU A 479 1.10 3.06 -17.94
C GLU A 479 1.84 1.73 -17.98
N TRP A 480 3.16 1.80 -17.73
CA TRP A 480 4.06 0.64 -17.64
C TRP A 480 4.39 0.22 -16.20
N THR A 481 3.88 0.93 -15.18
CA THR A 481 4.21 0.72 -13.76
C THR A 481 3.47 -0.47 -13.15
N HIS A 482 2.47 -1.02 -13.86
CA HIS A 482 1.76 -2.24 -13.50
C HIS A 482 1.78 -3.29 -14.63
N PRO A 483 1.68 -4.59 -14.27
CA PRO A 483 1.48 -5.67 -15.23
C PRO A 483 0.29 -5.44 -16.19
N HIS A 484 0.34 -6.04 -17.38
CA HIS A 484 -0.54 -5.66 -18.48
C HIS A 484 -1.84 -6.46 -18.59
N LEU A 485 -2.01 -7.60 -17.91
CA LEU A 485 -3.15 -8.49 -18.15
C LEU A 485 -4.51 -7.78 -18.02
N ALA A 486 -4.67 -6.91 -17.02
CA ALA A 486 -5.91 -6.14 -16.85
C ALA A 486 -6.18 -5.22 -18.05
N LYS A 487 -5.14 -4.61 -18.61
CA LYS A 487 -5.22 -3.71 -19.77
C LYS A 487 -5.49 -4.50 -21.05
N GLU A 488 -4.89 -5.68 -21.20
CA GLU A 488 -5.20 -6.60 -22.31
C GLU A 488 -6.66 -7.06 -22.26
N MET A 489 -7.21 -7.33 -21.07
CA MET A 489 -8.63 -7.64 -20.92
C MET A 489 -9.53 -6.44 -21.27
N MET A 490 -9.13 -5.21 -20.94
CA MET A 490 -9.82 -4.00 -21.40
C MET A 490 -9.74 -3.85 -22.93
N ALA A 491 -8.58 -4.10 -23.52
CA ALA A 491 -8.38 -4.10 -24.97
C ALA A 491 -9.29 -5.14 -25.64
N LEU A 492 -9.38 -6.36 -25.10
CA LEU A 492 -10.35 -7.36 -25.57
C LEU A 492 -11.80 -6.87 -25.46
N GLY A 493 -12.13 -6.13 -24.39
CA GLY A 493 -13.44 -5.47 -24.25
C GLY A 493 -13.70 -4.46 -25.37
N ILE A 494 -12.73 -3.59 -25.66
CA ILE A 494 -12.76 -2.63 -26.77
C ILE A 494 -12.97 -3.36 -28.10
N LEU A 495 -12.24 -4.45 -28.36
CA LEU A 495 -12.39 -5.25 -29.58
C LEU A 495 -13.76 -5.90 -29.72
N ALA A 496 -14.33 -6.37 -28.61
CA ALA A 496 -15.60 -7.09 -28.63
C ALA A 496 -16.82 -6.15 -28.70
N PHE A 497 -16.74 -4.95 -28.11
CA PHE A 497 -17.92 -4.10 -27.87
C PHE A 497 -17.76 -2.63 -28.26
N GLY A 498 -16.56 -2.18 -28.61
CA GLY A 498 -16.23 -0.79 -28.95
C GLY A 498 -16.21 -0.48 -30.45
N ASP A 499 -16.85 -1.30 -31.30
CA ASP A 499 -16.85 -1.07 -32.75
C ASP A 499 -17.78 0.10 -33.12
N ASP A 500 -17.17 1.23 -33.50
CA ASP A 500 -17.86 2.34 -34.16
C ASP A 500 -18.09 1.98 -35.62
N ARG A 501 -19.31 2.19 -36.11
CA ARG A 501 -19.72 1.73 -37.45
C ARG A 501 -20.84 2.58 -38.02
N VAL A 502 -20.98 2.52 -39.34
CA VAL A 502 -22.13 3.09 -40.04
C VAL A 502 -23.39 2.34 -39.62
N VAL A 503 -24.32 3.05 -38.96
CA VAL A 503 -25.59 2.50 -38.44
C VAL A 503 -26.81 2.94 -39.25
N GLY A 504 -26.63 3.83 -40.22
CA GLY A 504 -27.70 4.26 -41.12
C GLY A 504 -27.20 5.20 -42.20
N ARG A 505 -28.01 5.37 -43.24
CA ARG A 505 -27.80 6.37 -44.29
C ARG A 505 -29.03 7.25 -44.40
N GLU A 506 -28.82 8.55 -44.41
CA GLU A 506 -29.83 9.58 -44.58
C GLU A 506 -29.75 10.10 -46.02
N PRO A 507 -30.88 10.23 -46.75
CA PRO A 507 -30.85 10.78 -48.10
C PRO A 507 -30.48 12.26 -48.04
N LEU A 508 -29.58 12.69 -48.93
CA LEU A 508 -29.28 14.10 -49.17
C LEU A 508 -29.76 14.50 -50.56
N ARG A 509 -29.99 15.79 -50.76
CA ARG A 509 -30.17 16.30 -52.14
C ARG A 509 -28.88 16.10 -52.94
N PRO A 510 -28.96 15.85 -54.25
CA PRO A 510 -27.78 15.84 -55.12
C PRO A 510 -27.03 17.17 -55.06
N ASN A 511 -25.73 17.15 -55.38
CA ASN A 511 -24.89 18.34 -55.52
C ASN A 511 -24.65 19.16 -54.22
N VAL A 512 -24.59 18.51 -53.06
CA VAL A 512 -24.18 19.17 -51.80
C VAL A 512 -22.74 19.68 -51.90
N VAL A 513 -22.54 20.97 -51.62
CA VAL A 513 -21.24 21.66 -51.61
C VAL A 513 -20.77 22.06 -50.21
N ALA A 514 -21.70 22.19 -49.26
CA ALA A 514 -21.39 22.44 -47.85
C ALA A 514 -22.42 21.75 -46.94
N PHE A 515 -21.97 21.26 -45.79
CA PHE A 515 -22.77 20.49 -44.83
C PHE A 515 -22.41 20.91 -43.41
N ALA A 516 -23.41 21.06 -42.55
CA ALA A 516 -23.25 21.28 -41.13
C ALA A 516 -24.30 20.52 -40.33
N VAL A 517 -23.93 20.18 -39.10
CA VAL A 517 -24.82 19.55 -38.13
C VAL A 517 -24.87 20.46 -36.91
N GLY A 518 -26.08 20.82 -36.49
CA GLY A 518 -26.33 21.60 -35.29
C GLY A 518 -26.16 20.73 -34.05
N PRO A 519 -25.93 21.34 -32.86
CA PRO A 519 -25.80 20.60 -31.62
C PRO A 519 -27.02 19.71 -31.29
N ASP A 520 -28.21 20.15 -31.73
CA ASP A 520 -29.50 19.45 -31.58
C ASP A 520 -29.71 18.33 -32.61
N GLY A 521 -28.74 18.08 -33.49
CA GLY A 521 -28.88 17.14 -34.60
C GLY A 521 -29.67 17.70 -35.78
N THR A 522 -29.86 19.01 -35.90
CA THR A 522 -30.39 19.59 -37.14
C THR A 522 -29.32 19.49 -38.25
N ARG A 523 -29.65 19.00 -39.45
CA ARG A 523 -28.74 18.97 -40.61
C ARG A 523 -29.03 20.16 -41.50
N ALA A 524 -28.00 20.90 -41.90
CA ALA A 524 -28.11 21.92 -42.93
C ALA A 524 -27.14 21.64 -44.06
N TYR A 525 -27.60 21.81 -45.29
CA TYR A 525 -26.76 21.62 -46.45
C TYR A 525 -27.05 22.67 -47.51
N ALA A 526 -25.97 23.08 -48.18
CA ALA A 526 -26.01 23.98 -49.32
C ALA A 526 -25.68 23.18 -50.58
N THR A 527 -26.38 23.49 -51.66
CA THR A 527 -26.26 22.80 -52.95
C THR A 527 -25.70 23.75 -54.01
N SER A 528 -25.02 23.20 -55.03
CA SER A 528 -24.40 24.03 -56.07
C SER A 528 -25.42 24.82 -56.92
N ASP A 529 -26.67 24.36 -56.97
CA ASP A 529 -27.81 25.04 -57.62
C ASP A 529 -28.47 26.13 -56.75
N GLY A 530 -27.91 26.42 -55.57
CA GLY A 530 -28.23 27.59 -54.77
C GLY A 530 -29.37 27.41 -53.77
N PHE A 531 -29.67 26.18 -53.37
CA PHE A 531 -30.59 25.90 -52.25
C PHE A 531 -29.82 25.67 -50.97
N ILE A 532 -30.31 26.27 -49.88
CA ILE A 532 -29.97 25.89 -48.51
C ILE A 532 -31.21 25.22 -47.92
N SER A 533 -31.05 23.96 -47.53
CA SER A 533 -32.13 23.19 -46.93
C SER A 533 -31.72 22.69 -45.55
N VAL A 534 -32.71 22.50 -44.71
CA VAL A 534 -32.56 22.05 -43.34
C VAL A 534 -33.49 20.88 -43.09
N SER A 535 -32.98 19.86 -42.42
CA SER A 535 -33.76 18.69 -42.00
C SER A 535 -33.51 18.39 -40.53
N GLY A 536 -34.59 18.13 -39.80
CA GLY A 536 -34.49 17.63 -38.43
C GLY A 536 -33.95 16.20 -38.38
N ARG A 537 -33.71 15.72 -37.15
CA ARG A 537 -33.19 14.37 -36.88
C ARG A 537 -34.09 13.25 -37.40
N ASP A 538 -35.39 13.52 -37.50
CA ASP A 538 -36.47 12.56 -37.79
C ASP A 538 -36.46 12.05 -39.24
N GLY A 539 -35.54 12.53 -40.09
CA GLY A 539 -35.50 12.20 -41.51
C GLY A 539 -36.69 12.79 -42.30
N ALA A 540 -37.35 13.80 -41.74
CA ALA A 540 -38.41 14.54 -42.40
C ALA A 540 -37.90 15.16 -43.72
N ALA A 541 -38.80 15.30 -44.69
CA ALA A 541 -38.47 15.91 -45.98
C ALA A 541 -37.76 17.25 -45.76
N PRO A 542 -36.58 17.46 -46.36
CA PRO A 542 -35.81 18.66 -46.10
C PRO A 542 -36.57 19.92 -46.51
N ARG A 543 -36.54 20.91 -45.63
CA ARG A 543 -37.19 22.20 -45.83
C ARG A 543 -36.19 23.20 -46.38
N ASP A 544 -36.50 23.81 -47.51
CA ASP A 544 -35.69 24.89 -48.07
C ASP A 544 -35.87 26.16 -47.22
N VAL A 545 -34.76 26.68 -46.69
CA VAL A 545 -34.71 27.92 -45.89
C VAL A 545 -34.25 29.11 -46.74
N ALA A 546 -33.32 28.90 -47.68
CA ALA A 546 -32.92 29.91 -48.64
C ALA A 546 -32.89 29.36 -50.08
N LYS A 547 -33.27 30.20 -51.05
CA LYS A 547 -33.22 29.92 -52.50
C LYS A 547 -32.38 30.99 -53.20
N GLY A 548 -31.55 30.59 -54.17
CA GLY A 548 -30.66 31.48 -54.91
C GLY A 548 -29.33 31.79 -54.18
N ALA A 549 -28.99 31.05 -53.14
CA ALA A 549 -27.72 31.14 -52.41
C ALA A 549 -26.58 30.51 -53.23
N LEU A 550 -26.18 31.15 -54.33
CA LEU A 550 -25.09 30.67 -55.18
C LEU A 550 -23.73 30.98 -54.54
N GLY A 551 -22.74 30.11 -54.80
CA GLY A 551 -21.35 30.34 -54.34
C GLY A 551 -21.12 30.10 -52.85
N VAL A 552 -21.99 29.36 -52.15
CA VAL A 552 -21.76 28.99 -50.74
C VAL A 552 -20.47 28.18 -50.62
N ARG A 553 -19.59 28.60 -49.71
CA ARG A 553 -18.33 27.92 -49.38
C ARG A 553 -18.44 27.06 -48.13
N ARG A 554 -19.07 27.58 -47.08
CA ARG A 554 -19.24 26.92 -45.78
C ARG A 554 -20.58 27.31 -45.17
N ILE A 555 -21.06 26.45 -44.29
CA ILE A 555 -22.31 26.62 -43.55
C ILE A 555 -22.06 26.19 -42.10
N VAL A 556 -22.72 26.84 -41.14
CA VAL A 556 -22.72 26.45 -39.73
C VAL A 556 -24.10 26.72 -39.13
N LEU A 557 -24.47 25.93 -38.13
CA LEU A 557 -25.71 26.05 -37.38
C LEU A 557 -25.44 26.50 -35.95
N ASP A 558 -26.28 27.40 -35.46
CA ASP A 558 -26.34 27.78 -34.05
C ASP A 558 -27.80 27.80 -33.59
N ARG A 559 -28.21 26.75 -32.88
CA ARG A 559 -29.58 26.54 -32.36
C ARG A 559 -30.66 26.76 -33.41
N ASP A 560 -31.24 27.95 -33.47
CA ASP A 560 -32.35 28.34 -34.33
C ASP A 560 -31.91 29.23 -35.52
N ARG A 561 -30.61 29.34 -35.79
CA ARG A 561 -30.05 30.14 -36.88
C ARG A 561 -29.13 29.33 -37.77
N VAL A 562 -29.16 29.64 -39.07
CA VAL A 562 -28.21 29.15 -40.06
C VAL A 562 -27.35 30.30 -40.55
N PHE A 563 -26.05 30.05 -40.63
CA PHE A 563 -25.07 30.96 -41.18
C PHE A 563 -24.40 30.30 -42.37
N TRP A 564 -24.25 31.03 -43.46
CA TRP A 564 -23.46 30.58 -44.60
C TRP A 564 -22.65 31.73 -45.15
N VAL A 565 -21.60 31.37 -45.86
CA VAL A 565 -20.62 32.35 -46.33
C VAL A 565 -20.27 32.08 -47.79
N THR A 566 -20.16 33.14 -48.57
CA THR A 566 -19.61 33.13 -49.93
C THR A 566 -18.15 33.61 -49.88
N ASP A 567 -17.53 33.89 -51.03
CA ASP A 567 -16.18 34.48 -51.03
C ASP A 567 -16.15 35.94 -50.53
N THR A 568 -17.30 36.60 -50.41
CA THR A 568 -17.38 38.04 -50.12
C THR A 568 -18.41 38.44 -49.06
N GLU A 569 -19.40 37.60 -48.77
CA GLU A 569 -20.51 37.94 -47.88
C GLU A 569 -20.77 36.82 -46.85
N LEU A 570 -21.07 37.21 -45.61
CA LEU A 570 -21.63 36.34 -44.57
C LEU A 570 -23.13 36.62 -44.45
N PHE A 571 -23.92 35.55 -44.40
CA PHE A 571 -25.37 35.60 -44.31
C PHE A 571 -25.86 34.91 -43.03
N GLN A 572 -27.00 35.37 -42.52
CA GLN A 572 -27.71 34.78 -41.39
C GLN A 572 -29.22 34.74 -41.67
N ASP A 573 -29.84 33.61 -41.33
CA ASP A 573 -31.28 33.41 -41.47
C ASP A 573 -31.84 32.56 -40.30
N PRO A 574 -33.05 32.86 -39.76
CA PRO A 574 -33.69 32.04 -38.73
C PRO A 574 -34.29 30.75 -39.32
N LEU A 575 -34.12 29.63 -38.62
CA LEU A 575 -34.58 28.30 -39.04
C LEU A 575 -36.10 28.09 -38.90
N LYS A 576 -36.75 28.77 -37.94
CA LYS A 576 -38.15 28.49 -37.54
C LYS A 576 -39.19 29.24 -38.37
N GLU A 577 -38.86 30.38 -38.96
CA GLU A 577 -39.81 31.23 -39.70
C GLU A 577 -40.00 30.73 -41.14
N SER A 578 -41.22 30.79 -41.69
CA SER A 578 -41.50 30.41 -43.09
C SER A 578 -40.54 31.13 -44.05
N PRO A 579 -39.94 30.44 -45.05
CA PRO A 579 -39.01 31.08 -45.97
C PRO A 579 -39.69 32.27 -46.63
N SER A 580 -39.24 33.47 -46.30
CA SER A 580 -39.75 34.71 -46.88
C SER A 580 -38.60 35.40 -47.58
N ASN A 581 -38.81 35.85 -48.81
CA ASN A 581 -37.82 36.63 -49.56
C ASN A 581 -37.65 38.06 -48.99
N SER A 582 -38.01 38.30 -47.73
CA SER A 582 -37.66 39.54 -47.03
C SER A 582 -36.20 39.46 -46.59
N ALA A 583 -35.51 40.60 -46.57
CA ALA A 583 -34.04 40.69 -46.65
C ALA A 583 -33.29 39.79 -45.64
N ILE A 584 -32.69 38.70 -46.16
CA ILE A 584 -31.72 37.87 -45.42
C ILE A 584 -30.63 38.80 -44.86
N ALA A 585 -30.38 38.73 -43.56
CA ALA A 585 -29.35 39.53 -42.91
C ALA A 585 -27.99 39.14 -43.48
N ARG A 586 -27.24 40.12 -43.99
CA ARG A 586 -25.92 39.91 -44.61
C ARG A 586 -24.95 41.03 -44.30
N THR A 587 -23.68 40.70 -44.35
CA THR A 587 -22.58 41.65 -44.19
C THR A 587 -21.42 41.28 -45.12
N THR A 588 -20.70 42.29 -45.60
CA THR A 588 -19.51 42.08 -46.43
C THR A 588 -18.33 41.66 -45.56
N LEU A 589 -17.59 40.65 -46.00
CA LEU A 589 -16.40 40.17 -45.31
C LEU A 589 -15.29 41.24 -45.40
N PRO A 590 -14.63 41.60 -44.29
CA PRO A 590 -13.56 42.60 -44.27
C PRO A 590 -12.22 42.12 -44.88
N MET A 591 -12.16 40.88 -45.35
CA MET A 591 -10.98 40.19 -45.86
C MET A 591 -11.21 39.69 -47.28
N SER A 592 -10.12 39.45 -48.02
CA SER A 592 -10.15 39.01 -49.42
C SER A 592 -9.80 37.53 -49.58
N GLY A 593 -10.36 36.90 -50.62
CA GLY A 593 -10.10 35.50 -50.96
C GLY A 593 -11.10 34.52 -50.35
N PRO A 594 -11.03 33.24 -50.73
CA PRO A 594 -12.03 32.25 -50.37
C PRO A 594 -12.01 31.94 -48.88
N VAL A 595 -13.20 31.79 -48.30
CA VAL A 595 -13.37 31.42 -46.89
C VAL A 595 -13.02 29.95 -46.70
N THR A 596 -12.05 29.68 -45.82
CA THR A 596 -11.48 28.36 -45.57
C THR A 596 -12.17 27.64 -44.42
N ALA A 597 -12.59 28.38 -43.37
CA ALA A 597 -13.35 27.87 -42.23
C ALA A 597 -14.48 28.81 -41.80
N LEU A 598 -15.58 28.23 -41.31
CA LEU A 598 -16.72 28.92 -40.69
C LEU A 598 -17.22 28.07 -39.52
N PHE A 599 -17.21 28.59 -38.31
CA PHE A 599 -17.68 27.86 -37.13
C PHE A 599 -18.14 28.78 -36.00
N MET A 600 -18.79 28.20 -34.98
CA MET A 600 -19.24 28.92 -33.79
C MET A 600 -18.24 28.77 -32.64
N SER A 601 -17.94 29.87 -31.96
CA SER A 601 -17.09 29.90 -30.75
C SER A 601 -17.76 30.77 -29.69
N SER A 602 -18.30 30.16 -28.63
CA SER A 602 -18.99 30.85 -27.51
C SER A 602 -19.99 31.92 -27.95
N GLY A 603 -20.86 31.56 -28.90
CA GLY A 603 -21.90 32.44 -29.43
C GLY A 603 -21.42 33.47 -30.46
N ARG A 604 -20.13 33.45 -30.84
CA ARG A 604 -19.56 34.27 -31.92
C ARG A 604 -19.42 33.43 -33.18
N VAL A 605 -19.68 34.04 -34.34
CA VAL A 605 -19.44 33.44 -35.65
C VAL A 605 -18.02 33.80 -36.08
N VAL A 606 -17.19 32.80 -36.37
CA VAL A 606 -15.81 33.00 -36.83
C VAL A 606 -15.72 32.62 -38.30
N ALA A 607 -15.32 33.57 -39.14
CA ALA A 607 -15.06 33.36 -40.56
C ALA A 607 -13.56 33.56 -40.86
N LEU A 608 -12.92 32.53 -41.42
CA LEU A 608 -11.49 32.52 -41.74
C LEU A 608 -11.27 32.54 -43.25
N SER A 609 -10.34 33.36 -43.72
CA SER A 609 -9.80 33.32 -45.09
C SER A 609 -8.27 33.20 -45.04
N ALA A 610 -7.65 33.03 -46.20
CA ALA A 610 -6.19 33.07 -46.31
C ALA A 610 -5.59 34.44 -45.95
N SER A 611 -6.37 35.54 -45.97
CA SER A 611 -5.88 36.91 -45.73
C SER A 611 -6.24 37.49 -44.36
N GLY A 612 -7.08 36.81 -43.58
CA GLY A 612 -7.48 37.26 -42.25
C GLY A 612 -8.64 36.47 -41.64
N THR A 613 -8.88 36.71 -40.36
CA THR A 613 -9.98 36.14 -39.56
C THR A 613 -10.93 37.23 -39.10
N ALA A 614 -12.24 37.02 -39.28
CA ALA A 614 -13.28 37.92 -38.78
C ALA A 614 -14.17 37.21 -37.75
N ILE A 615 -14.37 37.87 -36.60
CA ILE A 615 -15.11 37.34 -35.45
C ILE A 615 -16.31 38.24 -35.20
N TYR A 616 -17.51 37.72 -35.42
CA TYR A 616 -18.77 38.44 -35.32
C TYR A 616 -19.51 38.05 -34.04
N THR A 617 -19.89 39.04 -33.22
CA THR A 617 -20.86 38.85 -32.13
C THR A 617 -22.30 38.83 -32.64
N ALA A 618 -22.56 39.55 -33.74
CA ALA A 618 -23.78 39.51 -34.54
C ALA A 618 -23.43 39.90 -35.99
N VAL A 619 -24.21 39.45 -36.98
CA VAL A 619 -23.92 39.69 -38.41
C VAL A 619 -24.05 41.17 -38.80
N ASP A 620 -24.89 41.92 -38.10
CA ASP A 620 -25.07 43.37 -38.25
C ASP A 620 -24.07 44.21 -37.42
N ALA A 621 -23.28 43.59 -36.55
CA ALA A 621 -22.25 44.26 -35.76
C ALA A 621 -20.90 44.29 -36.50
N ALA A 622 -20.07 45.30 -36.20
CA ALA A 622 -18.70 45.35 -36.70
C ALA A 622 -17.89 44.16 -36.15
N PRO A 623 -17.22 43.36 -37.00
CA PRO A 623 -16.42 42.24 -36.55
C PRO A 623 -15.12 42.70 -35.88
N ILE A 624 -14.62 41.86 -34.97
CA ILE A 624 -13.22 41.90 -34.56
C ILE A 624 -12.42 41.23 -35.67
N VAL A 625 -11.44 41.94 -36.24
CA VAL A 625 -10.66 41.47 -37.40
C VAL A 625 -9.22 41.22 -36.98
N SER A 626 -8.73 40.01 -37.23
CA SER A 626 -7.32 39.65 -37.15
C SER A 626 -6.72 39.57 -38.56
N ARG A 627 -5.50 40.09 -38.73
CA ARG A 627 -4.74 39.95 -39.99
C ARG A 627 -4.14 38.55 -40.17
N LEU A 628 -4.29 37.69 -39.17
CA LEU A 628 -3.90 36.29 -39.25
C LEU A 628 -4.94 35.52 -40.05
N GLY A 629 -4.56 35.13 -41.26
CA GLY A 629 -5.33 34.24 -42.13
C GLY A 629 -4.80 32.80 -42.05
N GLY A 630 -5.57 31.85 -42.55
CA GLY A 630 -5.23 30.44 -42.41
C GLY A 630 -6.06 29.49 -43.27
N VAL A 631 -5.74 28.20 -43.17
CA VAL A 631 -6.39 27.11 -43.90
C VAL A 631 -7.47 26.41 -43.09
N ALA A 632 -7.37 26.42 -41.76
CA ALA A 632 -8.37 25.90 -40.84
C ALA A 632 -8.30 26.62 -39.49
N ALA A 633 -9.38 26.59 -38.70
CA ALA A 633 -9.38 27.10 -37.34
C ALA A 633 -10.35 26.33 -36.45
N THR A 634 -10.10 26.34 -35.15
CA THR A 634 -10.96 25.82 -34.08
C THR A 634 -10.80 26.70 -32.84
N SER A 635 -11.66 26.57 -31.84
CA SER A 635 -11.50 27.23 -30.54
C SER A 635 -11.46 26.21 -29.42
N ASN A 636 -11.03 26.64 -28.23
CA ASN A 636 -11.29 25.88 -27.01
C ASN A 636 -12.78 25.94 -26.63
N THR A 637 -13.20 25.08 -25.69
CA THR A 637 -14.63 24.87 -25.37
C THR A 637 -15.32 26.12 -24.81
N ASP A 638 -14.59 26.94 -24.04
CA ASP A 638 -15.11 28.19 -23.47
C ASP A 638 -14.93 29.40 -24.41
N GLY A 639 -14.28 29.21 -25.56
CA GLY A 639 -14.05 30.22 -26.57
C GLY A 639 -13.15 31.37 -26.11
N THR A 640 -12.29 31.12 -25.11
CA THR A 640 -11.28 32.09 -24.64
C THR A 640 -10.03 32.11 -25.52
N GLU A 641 -9.76 31.04 -26.26
CA GLU A 641 -8.66 30.93 -27.22
C GLU A 641 -9.17 30.45 -28.58
N LEU A 642 -8.74 31.13 -29.63
CA LEU A 642 -8.94 30.74 -31.03
C LEU A 642 -7.63 30.20 -31.60
N TYR A 643 -7.64 29.04 -32.24
CA TYR A 643 -6.49 28.41 -32.87
C TYR A 643 -6.61 28.50 -34.39
N VAL A 644 -5.74 29.27 -35.03
CA VAL A 644 -5.71 29.49 -36.50
C VAL A 644 -4.52 28.76 -37.10
N LEU A 645 -4.76 27.80 -37.98
CA LEU A 645 -3.74 27.03 -38.69
C LEU A 645 -3.35 27.75 -39.98
N ASP A 646 -2.08 28.12 -40.12
CA ASP A 646 -1.55 28.71 -41.35
C ASP A 646 -1.23 27.63 -42.41
N ALA A 647 -0.95 28.06 -43.65
CA ALA A 647 -0.67 27.13 -44.76
C ALA A 647 0.66 26.37 -44.61
N ARG A 648 1.58 26.82 -43.75
CA ARG A 648 2.86 26.17 -43.46
C ARG A 648 2.74 25.14 -42.33
N GLY A 649 1.64 25.18 -41.58
CA GLY A 649 1.35 24.29 -40.47
C GLY A 649 1.50 24.93 -39.09
N ASP A 650 1.87 26.21 -39.01
CA ASP A 650 1.97 26.92 -37.74
C ASP A 650 0.56 27.20 -37.18
N VAL A 651 0.38 27.05 -35.87
CA VAL A 651 -0.88 27.38 -35.20
C VAL A 651 -0.72 28.68 -34.43
N HIS A 652 -1.47 29.69 -34.82
CA HIS A 652 -1.57 30.97 -34.15
C HIS A 652 -2.69 30.94 -33.13
N VAL A 653 -2.39 31.23 -31.87
CA VAL A 653 -3.38 31.36 -30.79
C VAL A 653 -3.78 32.82 -30.72
N VAL A 654 -5.07 33.08 -30.92
CA VAL A 654 -5.64 34.42 -31.04
C VAL A 654 -6.63 34.62 -29.89
N ASP A 655 -6.53 35.76 -29.22
CA ASP A 655 -7.55 36.20 -28.27
C ASP A 655 -8.78 36.69 -29.07
N PRO A 656 -9.93 36.00 -28.98
CA PRO A 656 -11.10 36.34 -29.77
C PRO A 656 -11.79 37.64 -29.32
N ALA A 657 -11.43 38.22 -28.17
CA ALA A 657 -11.93 39.52 -27.74
C ALA A 657 -11.16 40.69 -28.37
N THR A 658 -9.89 40.50 -28.70
CA THR A 658 -9.01 41.57 -29.23
C THR A 658 -8.61 41.34 -30.69
N GLY A 659 -8.68 40.10 -31.19
CA GLY A 659 -8.17 39.70 -32.50
C GLY A 659 -6.65 39.62 -32.57
N SER A 660 -5.96 39.81 -31.43
CA SER A 660 -4.51 39.78 -31.33
C SER A 660 -3.97 38.37 -31.10
N GLU A 661 -2.78 38.10 -31.62
CA GLU A 661 -2.05 36.85 -31.35
C GLU A 661 -1.46 36.87 -29.94
N THR A 662 -1.72 35.82 -29.17
CA THR A 662 -1.19 35.65 -27.81
C THR A 662 0.03 34.73 -27.78
N ARG A 663 0.02 33.66 -28.58
CA ARG A 663 1.16 32.74 -28.75
C ARG A 663 1.12 32.03 -30.11
N GLN A 664 2.26 31.52 -30.54
CA GLN A 664 2.40 30.70 -31.74
C GLN A 664 2.92 29.30 -31.38
N LEU A 665 2.35 28.26 -31.99
CA LEU A 665 2.82 26.88 -31.90
C LEU A 665 3.42 26.46 -33.25
N PRO A 666 4.70 26.11 -33.33
CA PRO A 666 5.37 25.83 -34.60
C PRO A 666 4.91 24.52 -35.27
N GLY A 667 4.67 24.58 -36.58
CA GLY A 667 4.20 23.50 -37.45
C GLY A 667 5.25 22.42 -37.74
N GLY A 668 4.80 21.18 -37.96
CA GLY A 668 5.63 20.07 -38.47
C GLY A 668 5.69 19.96 -39.98
N GLY A 669 4.82 20.68 -40.68
CA GLY A 669 4.64 20.68 -42.12
C GLY A 669 3.26 21.24 -42.47
N PRO A 670 2.97 21.47 -43.76
CA PRO A 670 1.73 22.10 -44.20
C PRO A 670 0.49 21.32 -43.71
N GLY A 671 -0.42 22.01 -43.02
CA GLY A 671 -1.63 21.41 -42.44
C GLY A 671 -2.91 21.66 -43.26
N ARG A 672 -3.99 20.93 -42.95
CA ARG A 672 -5.29 21.05 -43.64
C ARG A 672 -6.50 21.20 -42.73
N ALA A 673 -6.48 20.53 -41.59
CA ALA A 673 -7.59 20.49 -40.65
C ALA A 673 -7.05 20.55 -39.22
N ILE A 674 -7.85 21.09 -38.31
CA ILE A 674 -7.46 21.33 -36.92
C ILE A 674 -8.64 21.00 -35.99
N ALA A 675 -8.37 20.38 -34.85
CA ALA A 675 -9.38 20.09 -33.84
C ALA A 675 -8.79 20.20 -32.42
N TYR A 676 -9.58 20.74 -31.49
CA TYR A 676 -9.22 20.84 -30.08
C TYR A 676 -9.89 19.72 -29.28
N ALA A 677 -9.14 19.04 -28.41
CA ALA A 677 -9.64 18.04 -27.47
C ALA A 677 -9.50 18.55 -26.02
N GLN A 678 -10.63 18.73 -25.35
CA GLN A 678 -10.68 19.30 -24.00
C GLN A 678 -10.10 18.37 -22.94
N GLY A 679 -10.42 17.06 -23.00
CA GLY A 679 -10.02 16.07 -21.98
C GLY A 679 -8.53 16.10 -21.67
N PRO A 680 -7.65 15.87 -22.65
CA PRO A 680 -6.20 15.97 -22.46
C PRO A 680 -5.66 17.39 -22.64
N ASN A 681 -6.51 18.38 -22.94
CA ASN A 681 -6.13 19.74 -23.33
C ASN A 681 -5.09 19.79 -24.46
N ARG A 682 -5.44 19.19 -25.61
CA ARG A 682 -4.56 19.04 -26.78
C ARG A 682 -5.17 19.58 -28.05
N LEU A 683 -4.30 19.92 -28.99
CA LEU A 683 -4.67 20.32 -30.34
C LEU A 683 -4.14 19.30 -31.35
N PHE A 684 -4.95 18.95 -32.34
CA PHE A 684 -4.63 18.02 -33.40
C PHE A 684 -4.66 18.73 -34.75
N VAL A 685 -3.61 18.58 -35.54
CA VAL A 685 -3.47 19.15 -36.88
C VAL A 685 -3.24 18.04 -37.89
N ALA A 686 -4.09 17.93 -38.91
CA ALA A 686 -3.89 16.99 -40.00
C ALA A 686 -2.89 17.54 -41.01
N ARG A 687 -1.80 16.81 -41.25
CA ARG A 687 -0.79 17.15 -42.26
C ARG A 687 -1.32 16.92 -43.68
N THR A 688 -0.85 17.71 -44.64
CA THR A 688 -1.17 17.53 -46.06
C THR A 688 -0.15 16.67 -46.80
N ASP A 689 1.10 16.73 -46.35
CA ASP A 689 2.26 16.11 -46.98
C ASP A 689 2.55 14.70 -46.46
N ALA A 690 1.89 14.30 -45.36
CA ALA A 690 2.02 12.98 -44.76
C ALA A 690 0.68 12.48 -44.20
N PRO A 691 0.44 11.16 -44.16
CA PRO A 691 -0.71 10.54 -43.50
C PRO A 691 -0.56 10.55 -41.97
N ALA A 692 -0.42 11.74 -41.38
CA ALA A 692 -0.11 11.93 -39.96
C ALA A 692 -0.87 13.13 -39.34
N LEU A 693 -0.99 13.09 -38.02
CA LEU A 693 -1.51 14.16 -37.18
C LEU A 693 -0.37 14.75 -36.35
N ASP A 694 -0.16 16.05 -36.42
CA ASP A 694 0.65 16.75 -35.42
C ASP A 694 -0.22 17.00 -34.17
N VAL A 695 0.32 16.67 -33.00
CA VAL A 695 -0.38 16.72 -31.71
C VAL A 695 0.35 17.69 -30.80
N TYR A 696 -0.33 18.75 -30.36
CA TYR A 696 0.22 19.76 -29.47
C TYR A 696 -0.32 19.61 -28.06
N GLU A 697 0.59 19.48 -27.10
CA GLU A 697 0.33 19.60 -25.66
C GLU A 697 0.26 21.08 -25.29
N LEU A 698 -0.94 21.63 -25.07
CA LEU A 698 -1.09 23.06 -24.86
C LEU A 698 -0.42 23.60 -23.57
N PRO A 699 -0.33 22.86 -22.45
CA PRO A 699 0.31 23.36 -21.23
C PRO A 699 1.79 23.71 -21.38
N ASN A 700 2.52 22.99 -22.25
CA ASN A 700 3.98 23.16 -22.41
C ASN A 700 4.42 23.43 -23.86
N GLY A 701 3.49 23.39 -24.82
CA GLY A 701 3.73 23.61 -26.24
C GLY A 701 4.46 22.47 -26.96
N GLN A 702 4.64 21.29 -26.34
CA GLN A 702 5.31 20.17 -26.99
C GLN A 702 4.48 19.62 -28.15
N ARG A 703 5.19 19.24 -29.22
CA ARG A 703 4.59 18.66 -30.43
C ARG A 703 5.08 17.22 -30.64
N ASP A 704 4.15 16.30 -30.84
CA ASP A 704 4.39 14.96 -31.36
C ASP A 704 3.75 14.81 -32.75
N SER A 705 4.15 13.81 -33.53
CA SER A 705 3.55 13.49 -34.83
C SER A 705 3.15 12.02 -34.89
N VAL A 706 1.87 11.76 -35.11
CA VAL A 706 1.30 10.41 -35.08
C VAL A 706 0.77 9.99 -36.44
N THR A 707 1.21 8.84 -36.94
CA THR A 707 0.74 8.26 -38.20
C THR A 707 -0.68 7.73 -38.09
N LEU A 708 -1.53 8.01 -39.09
CA LEU A 708 -2.90 7.47 -39.17
C LEU A 708 -2.94 5.97 -39.43
N GLY A 709 -1.92 5.46 -40.15
CA GLY A 709 -1.84 4.07 -40.58
C GLY A 709 -1.08 3.16 -39.61
N ASN A 710 -1.64 1.99 -39.33
CA ASN A 710 -1.02 0.89 -38.62
C ASN A 710 -1.67 -0.45 -39.01
N ALA A 711 -1.30 -1.54 -38.34
CA ALA A 711 -1.82 -2.88 -38.62
C ALA A 711 -3.35 -3.00 -38.52
N ARG A 712 -4.02 -2.12 -37.77
CA ARG A 712 -5.48 -2.11 -37.59
C ARG A 712 -6.20 -1.10 -38.46
N THR A 713 -5.65 0.10 -38.62
CA THR A 713 -6.29 1.18 -39.39
C THR A 713 -6.04 1.07 -40.89
N GLY A 714 -5.03 0.29 -41.29
CA GLY A 714 -4.58 0.10 -42.67
C GLY A 714 -3.56 1.14 -43.09
N THR A 715 -3.15 1.11 -44.36
CA THR A 715 -2.20 2.07 -44.94
C THR A 715 -2.92 3.30 -45.49
N PHE A 716 -2.28 4.46 -45.46
CA PHE A 716 -2.77 5.71 -46.04
C PHE A 716 -1.64 6.38 -46.81
N SER A 717 -1.96 7.00 -47.94
CA SER A 717 -1.01 7.74 -48.79
C SER A 717 -1.12 9.26 -48.64
N SER A 718 -2.22 9.75 -48.06
CA SER A 718 -2.53 11.15 -47.84
C SER A 718 -3.04 11.39 -46.42
N GLY A 719 -2.86 12.62 -45.93
CA GLY A 719 -3.38 13.03 -44.62
C GLY A 719 -4.88 13.28 -44.61
N ALA A 720 -5.42 13.42 -43.40
CA ALA A 720 -6.85 13.61 -43.20
C ALA A 720 -7.32 14.95 -43.77
N THR A 721 -8.47 14.91 -44.45
CA THR A 721 -9.07 16.08 -45.09
C THR A 721 -9.98 16.86 -44.15
N ALA A 722 -10.46 16.21 -43.09
CA ALA A 722 -11.29 16.80 -42.06
C ALA A 722 -11.06 16.09 -40.72
N LEU A 723 -11.20 16.84 -39.63
CA LEU A 723 -11.13 16.36 -38.25
C LEU A 723 -12.43 16.75 -37.54
N ALA A 724 -12.94 15.86 -36.70
CA ALA A 724 -14.09 16.12 -35.84
C ALA A 724 -13.88 15.49 -34.47
N LEU A 725 -14.09 16.26 -33.40
CA LEU A 725 -14.14 15.74 -32.04
C LEU A 725 -15.59 15.53 -31.62
N VAL A 726 -15.92 14.39 -31.02
CA VAL A 726 -17.20 14.20 -30.33
C VAL A 726 -17.07 14.66 -28.87
N PRO A 727 -17.71 15.76 -28.44
CA PRO A 727 -17.39 16.40 -27.16
C PRO A 727 -17.63 15.55 -25.91
N ARG A 728 -18.68 14.72 -25.88
CA ARG A 728 -18.98 13.91 -24.67
C ARG A 728 -18.12 12.65 -24.55
N THR A 729 -17.60 12.13 -25.66
CA THR A 729 -16.75 10.94 -25.65
C THR A 729 -15.26 11.28 -25.65
N GLN A 730 -14.90 12.51 -26.07
CA GLN A 730 -13.51 12.94 -26.28
C GLN A 730 -12.75 12.00 -27.23
N PHE A 731 -13.39 11.53 -28.30
CA PHE A 731 -12.71 10.81 -29.39
C PHE A 731 -12.62 11.71 -30.62
N LEU A 732 -11.47 11.62 -31.30
CA LEU A 732 -11.20 12.35 -32.54
C LEU A 732 -11.42 11.42 -33.73
N TYR A 733 -12.08 11.95 -34.76
CA TYR A 733 -12.40 11.25 -35.99
C TYR A 733 -11.74 11.97 -37.16
N ALA A 734 -10.85 11.27 -37.86
CA ALA A 734 -10.07 11.81 -38.97
C ALA A 734 -10.50 11.18 -40.30
N LEU A 735 -11.06 11.98 -41.21
CA LEU A 735 -11.50 11.50 -42.52
C LEU A 735 -10.32 11.50 -43.50
N ALA A 736 -9.91 10.33 -43.96
CA ALA A 736 -8.81 10.15 -44.90
C ALA A 736 -9.13 9.00 -45.88
N GLU A 737 -8.99 9.23 -47.19
CA GLU A 737 -9.09 8.20 -48.23
C GLU A 737 -10.33 7.28 -48.14
N GLY A 738 -11.52 7.88 -47.99
CA GLY A 738 -12.77 7.12 -47.88
C GLY A 738 -12.90 6.31 -46.59
N ARG A 739 -12.14 6.67 -45.55
CA ARG A 739 -12.21 6.06 -44.22
C ARG A 739 -12.24 7.14 -43.14
N VAL A 740 -12.99 6.89 -42.08
CA VAL A 740 -12.88 7.64 -40.82
C VAL A 740 -11.99 6.86 -39.87
N VAL A 741 -10.83 7.41 -39.53
CA VAL A 741 -9.93 6.85 -38.52
C VAL A 741 -10.35 7.35 -37.15
N VAL A 742 -10.57 6.43 -36.22
CA VAL A 742 -10.93 6.72 -34.82
C VAL A 742 -9.65 6.82 -34.00
N VAL A 743 -9.47 7.95 -33.31
CA VAL A 743 -8.27 8.29 -32.55
C VAL A 743 -8.67 8.59 -31.10
N GLU A 744 -8.10 7.82 -30.16
CA GLU A 744 -8.17 8.13 -28.74
C GLU A 744 -7.22 9.30 -28.42
N VAL A 745 -7.72 10.34 -27.75
CA VAL A 745 -7.03 11.64 -27.67
C VAL A 745 -5.96 11.73 -26.58
N HIS A 746 -6.04 10.96 -25.50
CA HIS A 746 -5.07 10.99 -24.41
C HIS A 746 -3.74 10.32 -24.80
N GLY A 747 -3.78 9.22 -25.52
CA GLY A 747 -2.62 8.54 -26.09
C GLY A 747 -2.33 8.93 -27.54
N ALA A 748 -3.14 9.82 -28.13
CA ALA A 748 -3.16 10.13 -29.56
C ALA A 748 -3.07 8.84 -30.40
N SER A 749 -3.96 7.88 -30.14
CA SER A 749 -3.82 6.50 -30.62
C SER A 749 -4.88 6.14 -31.65
N PRO A 750 -4.52 6.05 -32.96
CA PRO A 750 -5.40 5.53 -34.00
C PRO A 750 -5.56 4.02 -33.85
N PHE A 751 -6.77 3.53 -33.60
CA PHE A 751 -6.99 2.10 -33.28
C PHE A 751 -8.05 1.40 -34.14
N ALA A 752 -8.87 2.17 -34.85
CA ALA A 752 -9.91 1.65 -35.76
C ALA A 752 -10.08 2.57 -36.98
N SER A 753 -10.54 2.02 -38.10
CA SER A 753 -10.93 2.79 -39.28
C SER A 753 -12.23 2.26 -39.87
N ILE A 754 -13.11 3.18 -40.27
CA ILE A 754 -14.49 2.90 -40.72
C ILE A 754 -14.60 3.31 -42.18
N PRO A 755 -14.95 2.41 -43.11
CA PRO A 755 -15.14 2.78 -44.51
C PRO A 755 -16.37 3.68 -44.69
N VAL A 756 -16.23 4.73 -45.48
CA VAL A 756 -17.27 5.73 -45.76
C VAL A 756 -17.20 6.20 -47.22
N SER A 757 -18.32 6.68 -47.75
CA SER A 757 -18.42 7.22 -49.11
C SER A 757 -18.41 8.75 -49.18
N GLY A 758 -18.57 9.44 -48.05
CA GLY A 758 -18.65 10.89 -47.99
C GLY A 758 -17.32 11.61 -47.78
N SER A 759 -17.34 12.94 -47.97
CA SER A 759 -16.18 13.83 -47.85
C SER A 759 -16.36 14.96 -46.83
N LEU A 760 -17.55 15.11 -46.25
CA LEU A 760 -17.91 16.19 -45.33
C LEU A 760 -18.26 15.61 -43.95
N LEU A 761 -17.59 16.07 -42.89
CA LEU A 761 -17.82 15.62 -41.51
C LEU A 761 -18.75 16.59 -40.76
N GLY A 762 -19.64 16.04 -39.93
CA GLY A 762 -20.43 16.80 -38.96
C GLY A 762 -20.69 15.98 -37.70
N VAL A 763 -20.96 16.66 -36.58
CA VAL A 763 -21.18 16.01 -35.27
C VAL A 763 -22.57 16.37 -34.75
N ASP A 764 -23.36 15.35 -34.42
CA ASP A 764 -24.60 15.47 -33.68
C ASP A 764 -24.27 15.34 -32.18
N ASN A 765 -24.18 16.47 -31.49
CA ASN A 765 -23.76 16.52 -30.09
C ASN A 765 -24.80 15.91 -29.14
N ASP A 766 -26.09 15.97 -29.48
CA ASP A 766 -27.17 15.49 -28.62
C ASP A 766 -27.26 13.96 -28.60
N GLU A 767 -26.94 13.27 -29.71
CA GLU A 767 -26.89 11.80 -29.74
C GLU A 767 -25.49 11.19 -29.63
N ASP A 768 -24.43 12.01 -29.65
CA ASP A 768 -23.05 11.56 -29.86
C ASP A 768 -22.95 10.70 -31.13
N LYS A 769 -23.32 11.28 -32.27
CA LYS A 769 -23.19 10.62 -33.58
C LYS A 769 -22.32 11.45 -34.50
N LEU A 770 -21.51 10.76 -35.29
CA LEU A 770 -20.74 11.36 -36.37
C LEU A 770 -21.51 11.18 -37.67
N LEU A 771 -21.58 12.22 -38.49
CA LEU A 771 -22.17 12.17 -39.82
C LEU A 771 -21.10 12.40 -40.87
N VAL A 772 -21.12 11.59 -41.92
CA VAL A 772 -20.25 11.72 -43.09
C VAL A 772 -21.10 11.89 -44.33
N ALA A 773 -21.22 13.13 -44.80
CA ALA A 773 -22.00 13.50 -45.97
C ALA A 773 -21.20 13.36 -47.27
N GLY A 774 -21.84 12.77 -48.29
CA GLY A 774 -21.34 12.63 -49.65
C GLY A 774 -22.38 13.01 -50.69
N THR A 775 -22.17 12.61 -51.94
CA THR A 775 -23.06 12.92 -53.07
C THR A 775 -24.41 12.21 -52.99
N ASP A 776 -24.43 11.02 -52.40
CA ASP A 776 -25.56 10.09 -52.44
C ASP A 776 -26.29 9.98 -51.09
N GLY A 777 -25.88 10.78 -50.08
CA GLY A 777 -26.43 10.76 -48.73
C GLY A 777 -25.43 11.05 -47.62
N ALA A 778 -25.91 11.11 -46.37
CA ALA A 778 -25.10 11.19 -45.17
C ALA A 778 -25.10 9.86 -44.43
N GLU A 779 -23.91 9.32 -44.18
CA GLU A 779 -23.73 8.12 -43.36
C GLU A 779 -23.65 8.50 -41.89
N ARG A 780 -24.50 7.89 -41.07
CA ARG A 780 -24.50 8.10 -39.62
C ARG A 780 -23.67 7.02 -38.95
N ILE A 781 -22.62 7.43 -38.25
CA ILE A 781 -21.72 6.58 -37.50
C ILE A 781 -22.08 6.64 -36.01
N GLU A 782 -22.21 5.45 -35.43
CA GLU A 782 -22.37 5.31 -33.98
C GLU A 782 -21.06 5.62 -33.27
N THR A 783 -21.14 6.46 -32.23
CA THR A 783 -20.00 6.77 -31.35
C THR A 783 -20.38 6.56 -29.89
N GLY A 784 -19.38 6.43 -29.01
CA GLY A 784 -19.59 6.40 -27.55
C GLY A 784 -19.78 5.01 -26.93
N ARG A 785 -19.64 3.92 -27.71
CA ARG A 785 -19.64 2.55 -27.14
C ARG A 785 -18.32 2.18 -26.46
N HIS A 786 -17.27 2.96 -26.67
CA HIS A 786 -15.94 2.71 -26.10
C HIS A 786 -15.99 2.65 -24.57
N ALA A 787 -16.68 3.59 -23.91
CA ALA A 787 -16.75 3.64 -22.45
C ALA A 787 -17.39 2.40 -21.82
N LEU A 788 -18.44 1.89 -22.46
CA LEU A 788 -18.99 0.58 -22.13
C LEU A 788 -17.94 -0.52 -22.32
N ALA A 789 -17.23 -0.50 -23.45
CA ALA A 789 -16.35 -1.56 -23.88
C ALA A 789 -15.13 -1.77 -22.95
N TRP A 790 -14.48 -0.71 -22.47
CA TRP A 790 -13.33 -0.84 -21.56
C TRP A 790 -13.75 -1.13 -20.10
N ARG A 791 -14.96 -0.72 -19.68
CA ARG A 791 -15.48 -0.96 -18.30
C ARG A 791 -16.19 -2.29 -18.13
N LEU A 792 -16.81 -2.83 -19.19
CA LEU A 792 -17.58 -4.07 -19.13
C LEU A 792 -16.79 -5.28 -18.61
N PRO A 793 -15.52 -5.52 -19.01
CA PRO A 793 -14.73 -6.60 -18.42
C PRO A 793 -14.60 -6.45 -16.90
N GLY A 794 -14.39 -5.23 -16.38
CA GLY A 794 -14.36 -4.96 -14.95
C GLY A 794 -15.66 -5.35 -14.24
N ALA A 795 -16.82 -4.99 -14.80
CA ALA A 795 -18.12 -5.34 -14.23
C ALA A 795 -18.41 -6.84 -14.24
N VAL A 796 -17.99 -7.55 -15.30
CA VAL A 796 -18.07 -9.01 -15.39
C VAL A 796 -17.19 -9.65 -14.32
N LEU A 797 -15.96 -9.15 -14.13
CA LEU A 797 -15.05 -9.64 -13.09
C LEU A 797 -15.62 -9.36 -11.69
N GLY A 798 -16.28 -8.21 -11.48
CA GLY A 798 -17.01 -7.95 -10.23
C GLY A 798 -18.14 -8.95 -9.95
N ALA A 799 -18.87 -9.40 -10.98
CA ALA A 799 -19.85 -10.46 -10.84
C ALA A 799 -19.21 -11.82 -10.51
N ILE A 800 -18.08 -12.15 -11.15
CA ILE A 800 -17.29 -13.37 -10.88
C ILE A 800 -16.71 -13.34 -9.45
N LEU A 801 -16.23 -12.19 -8.98
CA LEU A 801 -15.77 -11.99 -7.61
C LEU A 801 -16.90 -12.31 -6.63
N ALA A 802 -18.08 -11.72 -6.84
CA ALA A 802 -19.24 -11.97 -5.99
C ALA A 802 -19.64 -13.45 -6.00
N PHE A 803 -19.62 -14.10 -7.17
CA PHE A 803 -19.85 -15.54 -7.31
C PHE A 803 -18.89 -16.36 -6.45
N PHE A 804 -17.58 -16.17 -6.60
CA PHE A 804 -16.59 -16.91 -5.82
C PHE A 804 -16.62 -16.57 -4.33
N LEU A 805 -16.94 -15.32 -3.95
CA LEU A 805 -17.03 -14.93 -2.54
C LEU A 805 -18.19 -15.63 -1.83
N VAL A 806 -19.36 -15.73 -2.48
CA VAL A 806 -20.50 -16.49 -1.96
C VAL A 806 -20.15 -17.98 -1.83
N LEU A 807 -19.47 -18.56 -2.82
CA LEU A 807 -19.04 -19.95 -2.76
C LEU A 807 -17.94 -20.20 -1.70
N LEU A 808 -17.02 -19.25 -1.52
CA LEU A 808 -16.01 -19.29 -0.47
C LEU A 808 -16.67 -19.25 0.91
N ALA A 809 -17.69 -18.41 1.12
CA ALA A 809 -18.47 -18.38 2.35
C ALA A 809 -19.11 -19.75 2.66
N ARG A 810 -19.65 -20.46 1.65
CA ARG A 810 -20.21 -21.81 1.80
C ARG A 810 -19.16 -22.88 2.10
N ARG A 811 -17.95 -22.73 1.55
CA ARG A 811 -16.82 -23.61 1.82
C ARG A 811 -16.29 -23.44 3.24
N LEU A 812 -16.29 -22.21 3.75
CA LEU A 812 -15.81 -21.89 5.10
C LEU A 812 -16.86 -22.21 6.18
N PHE A 813 -18.14 -21.93 5.93
CA PHE A 813 -19.19 -22.02 6.94
C PHE A 813 -20.40 -22.84 6.50
N ALA A 814 -20.93 -23.68 7.39
CA ALA A 814 -22.08 -24.54 7.14
C ALA A 814 -23.38 -23.77 6.92
N SER A 815 -23.55 -22.61 7.57
CA SER A 815 -24.77 -21.83 7.49
C SER A 815 -24.93 -21.07 6.17
N PRO A 816 -26.03 -21.28 5.41
CA PRO A 816 -26.27 -20.56 4.16
C PRO A 816 -26.52 -19.06 4.39
N VAL A 817 -26.88 -18.67 5.62
CA VAL A 817 -27.11 -17.27 5.99
C VAL A 817 -25.84 -16.44 5.82
N VAL A 818 -24.65 -16.98 6.10
CA VAL A 818 -23.37 -16.27 5.88
C VAL A 818 -23.21 -15.90 4.40
N ALA A 819 -23.54 -16.82 3.50
CA ALA A 819 -23.46 -16.61 2.06
C ALA A 819 -24.49 -15.59 1.55
N TRP A 820 -25.70 -15.58 2.10
CA TRP A 820 -26.70 -14.56 1.78
C TRP A 820 -26.28 -13.17 2.28
N LEU A 821 -25.76 -13.10 3.51
CA LEU A 821 -25.33 -11.84 4.12
C LEU A 821 -24.12 -11.25 3.41
N VAL A 822 -23.14 -12.05 2.99
CA VAL A 822 -21.99 -11.54 2.22
C VAL A 822 -22.43 -11.07 0.83
N GLY A 823 -23.35 -11.80 0.17
CA GLY A 823 -23.92 -11.37 -1.11
C GLY A 823 -24.66 -10.04 -0.99
N ALA A 824 -25.47 -9.86 0.06
CA ALA A 824 -26.11 -8.59 0.37
C ALA A 824 -25.10 -7.48 0.67
N ALA A 825 -24.05 -7.77 1.45
CA ALA A 825 -23.01 -6.79 1.76
C ALA A 825 -22.27 -6.31 0.50
N VAL A 826 -21.97 -7.19 -0.45
CA VAL A 826 -21.38 -6.83 -1.76
C VAL A 826 -22.33 -5.91 -2.54
N LEU A 827 -23.62 -6.26 -2.60
CA LEU A 827 -24.62 -5.47 -3.31
C LEU A 827 -24.81 -4.06 -2.72
N LEU A 828 -24.68 -3.92 -1.40
CA LEU A 828 -24.93 -2.68 -0.65
C LEU A 828 -23.65 -1.86 -0.35
N CYS A 829 -22.48 -2.30 -0.79
CA CYS A 829 -21.22 -1.61 -0.56
C CYS A 829 -20.90 -0.66 -1.73
N GLY A 830 -20.72 0.64 -1.43
CA GLY A 830 -20.38 1.67 -2.41
C GLY A 830 -19.05 1.42 -3.13
N SER A 831 -18.00 1.08 -2.39
CA SER A 831 -16.67 0.80 -2.96
C SER A 831 -16.70 -0.43 -3.89
N MET A 832 -17.40 -1.50 -3.50
CA MET A 832 -17.64 -2.66 -4.39
C MET A 832 -18.44 -2.31 -5.65
N PHE A 833 -19.29 -1.28 -5.58
CA PHE A 833 -20.03 -0.78 -6.74
C PHE A 833 -19.13 0.06 -7.66
N ALA A 834 -18.40 1.03 -7.10
CA ALA A 834 -17.55 1.94 -7.86
C ALA A 834 -16.38 1.20 -8.55
N GLN A 835 -15.66 0.34 -7.80
CA GLN A 835 -14.52 -0.44 -8.31
C GLN A 835 -14.89 -1.40 -9.43
N ALA A 836 -16.12 -1.93 -9.44
CA ALA A 836 -16.59 -2.80 -10.51
C ALA A 836 -16.96 -2.03 -11.80
N ARG A 837 -17.12 -0.69 -11.73
CA ARG A 837 -17.58 0.14 -12.83
C ARG A 837 -16.47 0.92 -13.53
N ILE A 838 -15.33 1.14 -12.86
CA ILE A 838 -14.21 1.88 -13.43
C ILE A 838 -13.25 0.95 -14.18
N GLY A 839 -12.64 1.45 -15.25
CA GLY A 839 -11.57 0.76 -16.00
C GLY A 839 -10.23 0.73 -15.26
N MET A 840 -10.16 0.07 -14.08
CA MET A 840 -8.92 -0.07 -13.28
C MET A 840 -8.53 -1.52 -13.00
N ASN A 841 -7.27 -1.76 -12.65
CA ASN A 841 -6.72 -3.11 -12.42
C ASN A 841 -7.17 -3.78 -11.09
N ASP A 842 -7.73 -3.03 -10.13
CA ASP A 842 -8.08 -3.51 -8.79
C ASP A 842 -9.16 -4.61 -8.79
N ILE A 843 -10.20 -4.47 -9.63
CA ILE A 843 -11.27 -5.48 -9.72
C ILE A 843 -10.76 -6.82 -10.26
N TYR A 844 -9.81 -6.80 -11.17
CA TYR A 844 -9.20 -7.98 -11.78
C TYR A 844 -8.40 -8.75 -10.73
N VAL A 845 -7.45 -8.09 -10.06
CA VAL A 845 -6.60 -8.73 -9.05
C VAL A 845 -7.41 -9.26 -7.87
N ALA A 846 -8.40 -8.52 -7.38
CA ALA A 846 -9.25 -8.95 -6.26
C ALA A 846 -10.09 -10.19 -6.62
N THR A 847 -10.61 -10.25 -7.84
CA THR A 847 -11.39 -11.41 -8.31
C THR A 847 -10.55 -12.68 -8.28
N PHE A 848 -9.34 -12.59 -8.82
CA PHE A 848 -8.42 -13.72 -8.87
C PHE A 848 -7.89 -14.13 -7.49
N ILE A 849 -7.70 -13.19 -6.56
CA ILE A 849 -7.37 -13.48 -5.16
C ILE A 849 -8.50 -14.27 -4.48
N VAL A 850 -9.75 -13.81 -4.60
CA VAL A 850 -10.92 -14.48 -3.99
C VAL A 850 -11.13 -15.87 -4.60
N ALA A 851 -11.00 -16.00 -5.92
CA ALA A 851 -11.05 -17.29 -6.60
C ALA A 851 -9.92 -18.24 -6.15
N GLY A 852 -8.68 -17.73 -6.01
CA GLY A 852 -7.55 -18.49 -5.49
C GLY A 852 -7.82 -19.04 -4.09
N TRP A 853 -8.30 -18.21 -3.17
CA TRP A 853 -8.71 -18.66 -1.83
C TRP A 853 -9.84 -19.67 -1.85
N TYR A 854 -10.83 -19.52 -2.73
CA TYR A 854 -11.88 -20.52 -2.92
C TYR A 854 -11.31 -21.90 -3.24
N PHE A 855 -10.39 -21.99 -4.20
CA PHE A 855 -9.81 -23.27 -4.61
C PHE A 855 -8.84 -23.85 -3.56
N ILE A 856 -8.11 -23.02 -2.81
CA ILE A 856 -7.29 -23.47 -1.68
C ILE A 856 -8.16 -24.13 -0.58
N VAL A 857 -9.30 -23.52 -0.26
CA VAL A 857 -10.24 -24.10 0.71
C VAL A 857 -10.91 -25.35 0.12
N ALA A 858 -11.26 -25.33 -1.18
CA ALA A 858 -11.85 -26.47 -1.86
C ALA A 858 -10.93 -27.70 -1.87
N ALA A 859 -9.61 -27.52 -1.98
CA ALA A 859 -8.65 -28.61 -1.99
C ALA A 859 -8.66 -29.49 -0.72
N HIS A 860 -9.17 -28.98 0.40
CA HIS A 860 -9.32 -29.76 1.64
C HIS A 860 -10.52 -30.73 1.59
N THR A 861 -11.53 -30.41 0.79
CA THR A 861 -12.70 -31.27 0.52
C THR A 861 -13.01 -31.24 -0.99
N PRO A 862 -12.10 -31.78 -1.82
CA PRO A 862 -12.16 -31.60 -3.26
C PRO A 862 -13.34 -32.37 -3.85
N ARG A 863 -13.97 -31.82 -4.90
CA ARG A 863 -14.99 -32.57 -5.65
C ARG A 863 -14.37 -33.60 -6.60
N ARG A 864 -13.16 -33.31 -7.11
CA ARG A 864 -12.43 -34.15 -8.06
C ARG A 864 -11.04 -34.51 -7.55
N SER A 865 -10.17 -33.53 -7.37
CA SER A 865 -8.79 -33.75 -6.91
C SER A 865 -8.27 -32.53 -6.18
N ALA A 866 -7.66 -32.74 -5.01
CA ALA A 866 -7.01 -31.67 -4.24
C ALA A 866 -5.87 -31.04 -5.04
N ALA A 867 -5.09 -31.84 -5.78
CA ALA A 867 -3.98 -31.33 -6.59
C ALA A 867 -4.47 -30.44 -7.73
N LEU A 868 -5.59 -30.79 -8.36
CA LEU A 868 -6.21 -29.97 -9.41
C LEU A 868 -6.68 -28.63 -8.83
N ASP A 869 -7.36 -28.65 -7.69
CA ASP A 869 -7.82 -27.42 -7.03
C ASP A 869 -6.61 -26.51 -6.65
N ILE A 870 -5.50 -27.08 -6.16
CA ILE A 870 -4.27 -26.33 -5.86
C ILE A 870 -3.62 -25.74 -7.13
N VAL A 871 -3.57 -26.48 -8.23
CA VAL A 871 -3.06 -25.99 -9.53
C VAL A 871 -3.94 -24.85 -10.05
N ILE A 872 -5.26 -24.97 -9.96
CA ILE A 872 -6.20 -23.90 -10.35
C ILE A 872 -6.00 -22.69 -9.45
N ALA A 873 -5.85 -22.87 -8.14
CA ALA A 873 -5.57 -21.76 -7.23
C ALA A 873 -4.28 -21.02 -7.62
N GLY A 874 -3.22 -21.77 -7.92
CA GLY A 874 -1.97 -21.26 -8.46
C GLY A 874 -2.15 -20.43 -9.73
N ALA A 875 -2.92 -20.97 -10.69
CA ALA A 875 -3.23 -20.27 -11.93
C ALA A 875 -4.03 -18.97 -11.69
N MET A 876 -5.03 -18.99 -10.80
CA MET A 876 -5.78 -17.79 -10.43
C MET A 876 -4.87 -16.74 -9.82
N LEU A 877 -4.02 -17.10 -8.85
CA LEU A 877 -3.08 -16.15 -8.24
C LEU A 877 -2.03 -15.65 -9.26
N GLY A 878 -1.67 -16.46 -10.25
CA GLY A 878 -0.86 -16.04 -11.40
C GLY A 878 -1.53 -14.97 -12.26
N LEU A 879 -2.82 -15.14 -12.60
CA LEU A 879 -3.60 -14.12 -13.30
C LEU A 879 -3.74 -12.83 -12.45
N GLY A 880 -3.92 -12.99 -11.14
CA GLY A 880 -3.89 -11.88 -10.19
C GLY A 880 -2.56 -11.12 -10.23
N LEU A 881 -1.44 -11.84 -10.18
CA LEU A 881 -0.09 -11.26 -10.22
C LEU A 881 0.22 -10.57 -11.55
N ALA A 882 -0.25 -11.15 -12.65
CA ALA A 882 -0.19 -10.59 -14.00
C ALA A 882 -1.12 -9.37 -14.21
N SER A 883 -2.04 -9.11 -13.27
CA SER A 883 -2.89 -7.91 -13.26
C SER A 883 -2.30 -6.80 -12.35
N LYS A 884 -1.84 -7.18 -11.14
CA LYS A 884 -1.27 -6.26 -10.15
C LYS A 884 -0.43 -7.03 -9.12
N TRP A 885 0.69 -6.46 -8.68
CA TRP A 885 1.57 -7.08 -7.68
C TRP A 885 0.93 -7.33 -6.31
N ALA A 886 -0.24 -6.75 -6.02
CA ALA A 886 -0.99 -7.01 -4.79
C ALA A 886 -1.37 -8.50 -4.58
N ALA A 887 -1.39 -9.32 -5.64
CA ALA A 887 -1.56 -10.77 -5.51
C ALA A 887 -0.37 -11.48 -4.84
N ALA A 888 0.83 -10.90 -4.88
CA ALA A 888 2.01 -11.46 -4.23
C ALA A 888 1.83 -11.56 -2.71
N TYR A 889 1.04 -10.66 -2.11
CA TYR A 889 0.72 -10.69 -0.69
C TYR A 889 -0.08 -11.95 -0.32
N THR A 890 -0.99 -12.38 -1.20
CA THR A 890 -1.71 -13.65 -1.02
C THR A 890 -0.78 -14.84 -1.17
N LEU A 891 0.16 -14.85 -2.14
CA LEU A 891 1.17 -15.90 -2.26
C LEU A 891 2.00 -16.03 -0.97
N GLY A 892 2.41 -14.91 -0.37
CA GLY A 892 3.05 -14.88 0.95
C GLY A 892 2.17 -15.46 2.05
N GLY A 893 0.88 -15.09 2.08
CA GLY A 893 -0.10 -15.66 3.02
C GLY A 893 -0.27 -17.17 2.88
N VAL A 894 -0.30 -17.69 1.65
CA VAL A 894 -0.39 -19.14 1.36
C VAL A 894 0.88 -19.86 1.81
N PHE A 895 2.06 -19.26 1.60
CA PHE A 895 3.32 -19.81 2.10
C PHE A 895 3.30 -19.93 3.64
N VAL A 896 2.88 -18.88 4.34
CA VAL A 896 2.72 -18.91 5.81
C VAL A 896 1.73 -19.99 6.24
N LEU A 897 0.61 -20.15 5.52
CA LEU A 897 -0.37 -21.20 5.80
C LEU A 897 0.22 -22.60 5.61
N ALA A 898 0.94 -22.85 4.52
CA ALA A 898 1.55 -24.14 4.23
C ALA A 898 2.60 -24.52 5.28
N VAL A 899 3.46 -23.58 5.67
CA VAL A 899 4.41 -23.78 6.77
C VAL A 899 3.67 -24.06 8.08
N GLY A 900 2.62 -23.29 8.40
CA GLY A 900 1.81 -23.48 9.61
C GLY A 900 1.13 -24.85 9.69
N VAL A 901 0.50 -25.29 8.59
CA VAL A 901 -0.15 -26.62 8.49
C VAL A 901 0.88 -27.74 8.65
N THR A 902 2.04 -27.61 7.98
CA THR A 902 3.14 -28.58 8.07
C THR A 902 3.69 -28.67 9.49
N ALA A 903 4.00 -27.53 10.11
CA ALA A 903 4.53 -27.46 11.48
C ALA A 903 3.56 -28.08 12.49
N PHE A 904 2.27 -27.82 12.33
CA PHE A 904 1.23 -28.38 13.18
C PHE A 904 1.08 -29.90 13.05
N ALA A 905 1.15 -30.43 11.82
CA ALA A 905 1.13 -31.87 11.57
C ALA A 905 2.38 -32.57 12.15
N TYR A 906 3.56 -31.95 11.96
CA TYR A 906 4.82 -32.42 12.53
C TYR A 906 4.77 -32.47 14.06
N GLU A 907 4.27 -31.43 14.71
CA GLU A 907 4.19 -31.35 16.17
C GLU A 907 3.29 -32.43 16.78
N ARG A 908 2.20 -32.79 16.08
CA ARG A 908 1.31 -33.88 16.48
C ARG A 908 1.91 -35.27 16.27
N GLY A 909 3.17 -35.37 15.85
CA GLY A 909 3.84 -36.62 15.53
C GLY A 909 3.27 -37.29 14.26
N ARG A 910 2.62 -36.51 13.39
CA ARG A 910 1.99 -36.98 12.15
C ARG A 910 2.49 -36.17 10.95
N PRO A 911 3.82 -36.11 10.70
CA PRO A 911 4.34 -35.38 9.56
C PRO A 911 3.77 -35.92 8.25
N GLY A 912 3.35 -35.03 7.35
CA GLY A 912 2.80 -35.39 6.06
C GLY A 912 1.30 -35.72 6.04
N THR A 913 0.57 -35.54 7.15
CA THR A 913 -0.89 -35.73 7.23
C THR A 913 -1.68 -34.44 7.42
N GLY A 914 -1.06 -33.27 7.26
CA GLY A 914 -1.68 -31.96 7.46
C GLY A 914 -2.66 -31.54 6.36
N GLY A 915 -2.79 -32.32 5.28
CA GLY A 915 -3.70 -32.07 4.17
C GLY A 915 -3.00 -31.51 2.93
N PRO A 916 -3.72 -30.85 2.02
CA PRO A 916 -3.21 -30.45 0.71
C PRO A 916 -2.10 -29.39 0.75
N LEU A 917 -2.00 -28.63 1.85
CA LEU A 917 -0.96 -27.62 2.06
C LEU A 917 0.23 -28.12 2.91
N ASP A 918 0.25 -29.38 3.33
CA ASP A 918 1.37 -29.95 4.10
C ASP A 918 2.56 -30.25 3.17
N LEU A 919 3.67 -29.55 3.38
CA LEU A 919 4.89 -29.68 2.58
C LEU A 919 5.49 -31.10 2.65
N LEU A 920 5.31 -31.80 3.77
CA LEU A 920 5.86 -33.14 3.99
C LEU A 920 4.94 -34.25 3.45
N ALA A 921 3.74 -33.91 2.99
CA ALA A 921 2.80 -34.89 2.46
C ALA A 921 3.38 -35.61 1.23
N GLY A 922 3.06 -36.91 1.11
CA GLY A 922 3.59 -37.75 0.03
C GLY A 922 5.11 -37.88 0.04
N ARG A 923 5.75 -37.86 1.22
CA ARG A 923 7.22 -37.89 1.40
C ARG A 923 7.92 -36.70 0.76
N GLY A 924 7.35 -35.50 0.91
CA GLY A 924 7.90 -34.25 0.35
C GLY A 924 7.53 -33.96 -1.11
N ARG A 925 6.87 -34.90 -1.82
CA ARG A 925 6.37 -34.64 -3.18
C ARG A 925 5.38 -33.48 -3.22
N ASN A 926 4.62 -33.28 -2.15
CA ASN A 926 3.66 -32.18 -2.08
C ASN A 926 4.34 -30.81 -2.03
N ALA A 927 5.56 -30.70 -1.48
CA ALA A 927 6.34 -29.47 -1.56
C ALA A 927 6.63 -29.08 -3.03
N ALA A 928 6.94 -30.05 -3.89
CA ALA A 928 7.14 -29.80 -5.32
C ALA A 928 5.84 -29.35 -6.02
N LEU A 929 4.69 -29.95 -5.68
CA LEU A 929 3.38 -29.52 -6.20
C LEU A 929 3.05 -28.09 -5.76
N LEU A 930 3.25 -27.76 -4.48
CA LEU A 930 2.99 -26.42 -3.95
C LEU A 930 3.94 -25.39 -4.54
N PHE A 931 5.22 -25.72 -4.71
CA PHE A 931 6.19 -24.86 -5.39
C PHE A 931 5.82 -24.65 -6.86
N ALA A 932 5.48 -25.73 -7.58
CA ALA A 932 5.01 -25.62 -8.95
C ALA A 932 3.75 -24.75 -9.04
N SER A 933 2.79 -24.92 -8.13
CA SER A 933 1.51 -24.23 -8.18
C SER A 933 1.58 -22.77 -7.73
N PHE A 934 2.38 -22.44 -6.72
CA PHE A 934 2.40 -21.10 -6.14
C PHE A 934 3.67 -20.29 -6.46
N ALA A 935 4.65 -20.87 -7.16
CA ALA A 935 5.79 -20.13 -7.68
C ALA A 935 5.91 -20.27 -9.21
N VAL A 936 5.98 -21.50 -9.73
CA VAL A 936 6.24 -21.72 -11.17
C VAL A 936 5.07 -21.29 -12.04
N ILE A 937 3.85 -21.75 -11.75
CA ILE A 937 2.66 -21.40 -12.55
C ILE A 937 2.40 -19.88 -12.54
N PRO A 938 2.38 -19.20 -11.37
CA PRO A 938 2.25 -17.75 -11.34
C PRO A 938 3.31 -17.02 -12.14
N LEU A 939 4.58 -17.46 -12.05
CA LEU A 939 5.67 -16.89 -12.82
C LEU A 939 5.46 -17.10 -14.32
N VAL A 940 5.09 -18.31 -14.75
CA VAL A 940 4.84 -18.60 -16.17
C VAL A 940 3.70 -17.74 -16.72
N ILE A 941 2.59 -17.58 -15.98
CA ILE A 941 1.47 -16.73 -16.39
C ILE A 941 1.89 -15.25 -16.44
N TYR A 942 2.65 -14.81 -15.44
CA TYR A 942 3.18 -13.45 -15.40
C TYR A 942 4.06 -13.17 -16.62
N LEU A 943 5.03 -14.05 -16.91
CA LEU A 943 5.91 -13.93 -18.07
C LEU A 943 5.11 -14.01 -19.39
N ALA A 944 4.12 -14.89 -19.48
CA ALA A 944 3.26 -15.03 -20.64
C ALA A 944 2.50 -13.74 -20.97
N SER A 945 2.08 -12.98 -19.95
CA SER A 945 1.39 -11.69 -20.15
C SER A 945 2.25 -10.58 -20.76
N TYR A 946 3.56 -10.80 -20.94
CA TYR A 946 4.44 -9.86 -21.65
C TYR A 946 4.97 -10.40 -22.98
N VAL A 947 4.60 -11.61 -23.41
CA VAL A 947 5.13 -12.20 -24.65
C VAL A 947 4.72 -11.39 -25.88
N SER A 948 3.51 -10.83 -25.88
CA SER A 948 2.97 -9.96 -26.94
C SER A 948 3.65 -8.59 -27.01
N TRP A 949 4.42 -8.21 -25.99
CA TRP A 949 4.90 -6.85 -25.78
C TRP A 949 6.35 -6.62 -26.19
N PHE A 950 7.21 -7.60 -25.96
CA PHE A 950 8.64 -7.45 -26.19
C PHE A 950 9.03 -7.74 -27.63
N GLY A 951 9.90 -6.89 -28.19
CA GLY A 951 10.40 -7.01 -29.56
C GLY A 951 9.66 -6.16 -30.61
N GLY A 952 8.73 -5.30 -30.19
CA GLY A 952 7.99 -4.39 -31.07
C GLY A 952 7.77 -3.00 -30.47
N ALA A 953 6.94 -2.18 -31.12
CA ALA A 953 6.65 -0.79 -30.76
C ALA A 953 5.80 -0.62 -29.48
N THR A 954 5.52 -1.71 -28.77
CA THR A 954 4.85 -1.71 -27.46
C THR A 954 5.84 -1.81 -26.31
N ALA A 955 7.12 -2.14 -26.55
CA ALA A 955 8.12 -2.21 -25.50
C ALA A 955 8.54 -0.78 -25.10
N PRO A 956 8.16 -0.27 -23.89
CA PRO A 956 8.39 1.12 -23.54
C PRO A 956 9.88 1.44 -23.60
N TYR A 957 10.25 2.47 -24.35
CA TYR A 957 11.65 2.90 -24.52
C TYR A 957 12.61 1.79 -25.01
N GLY A 958 12.08 0.72 -25.62
CA GLY A 958 12.86 -0.44 -26.05
C GLY A 958 13.35 -1.35 -24.91
N TRP A 959 12.82 -1.20 -23.70
CA TRP A 959 13.24 -1.98 -22.54
C TRP A 959 12.95 -3.48 -22.72
N ASN A 960 13.87 -4.31 -22.24
CA ASN A 960 13.60 -5.72 -22.04
C ASN A 960 12.83 -5.96 -20.72
N LEU A 961 12.36 -7.19 -20.49
CA LEU A 961 11.57 -7.50 -19.29
C LEU A 961 12.29 -7.22 -17.97
N TRP A 962 13.60 -7.45 -17.93
CA TRP A 962 14.38 -7.19 -16.73
C TRP A 962 14.41 -5.69 -16.43
N GLU A 963 14.74 -4.89 -17.43
CA GLU A 963 14.74 -3.43 -17.33
C GLU A 963 13.36 -2.89 -16.97
N LEU A 964 12.30 -3.33 -17.63
CA LEU A 964 10.93 -2.93 -17.30
C LEU A 964 10.60 -3.24 -15.83
N THR A 965 10.89 -4.46 -15.37
CA THR A 965 10.64 -4.86 -13.98
C THR A 965 11.43 -4.02 -12.98
N GLN A 966 12.68 -3.68 -13.32
CA GLN A 966 13.54 -2.81 -12.53
C GLN A 966 12.99 -1.38 -12.48
N GLN A 967 12.50 -0.84 -13.60
CA GLN A 967 11.85 0.47 -13.65
C GLN A 967 10.56 0.50 -12.84
N MET A 968 9.73 -0.56 -12.94
CA MET A 968 8.52 -0.69 -12.13
C MET A 968 8.85 -0.67 -10.64
N TYR A 969 9.86 -1.44 -10.21
CA TYR A 969 10.30 -1.46 -8.83
C TYR A 969 10.80 -0.09 -8.38
N TRP A 970 11.66 0.56 -9.18
CA TRP A 970 12.18 1.88 -8.87
C TRP A 970 11.08 2.90 -8.74
N TYR A 971 10.15 2.98 -9.71
CA TYR A 971 8.98 3.83 -9.63
C TYR A 971 8.22 3.65 -8.30
N HIS A 972 7.88 2.41 -7.92
CA HIS A 972 7.15 2.16 -6.67
C HIS A 972 7.99 2.44 -5.41
N SER A 973 9.31 2.24 -5.44
CA SER A 973 10.19 2.45 -4.28
C SER A 973 10.61 3.90 -4.06
N SER A 974 10.64 4.73 -5.13
CA SER A 974 11.10 6.12 -5.08
C SER A 974 9.98 7.15 -5.22
N LEU A 975 8.72 6.74 -5.36
CA LEU A 975 7.58 7.67 -5.45
C LEU A 975 7.36 8.40 -4.12
N THR A 976 7.79 9.65 -4.04
CA THR A 976 7.66 10.53 -2.87
C THR A 976 6.70 11.71 -3.09
N ALA A 977 5.97 11.73 -4.21
CA ALA A 977 5.03 12.81 -4.51
C ALA A 977 3.82 12.79 -3.57
N PRO A 978 3.57 13.88 -2.80
CA PRO A 978 2.33 13.99 -2.03
C PRO A 978 1.14 14.16 -2.98
N HIS A 979 0.01 13.55 -2.64
CA HIS A 979 -1.23 13.72 -3.39
C HIS A 979 -2.37 14.00 -2.41
N CYS A 980 -3.21 15.00 -2.67
CA CYS A 980 -4.22 15.42 -1.70
C CYS A 980 -5.29 14.32 -1.44
N ALA A 981 -5.57 13.47 -2.45
CA ALA A 981 -6.39 12.26 -2.29
C ALA A 981 -5.71 11.08 -1.59
N GLY A 982 -4.43 11.22 -1.19
CA GLY A 982 -3.71 10.20 -0.44
C GLY A 982 -4.40 9.87 0.89
N SER A 983 -4.56 8.58 1.18
CA SER A 983 -5.32 8.03 2.30
C SER A 983 -4.47 6.99 3.04
N PRO A 984 -4.16 7.19 4.33
CA PRO A 984 -3.28 6.30 5.07
C PRO A 984 -3.96 4.96 5.38
N TRP A 985 -3.19 3.88 5.45
CA TRP A 985 -3.70 2.51 5.59
C TRP A 985 -4.64 2.29 6.78
N TRP A 986 -4.42 2.97 7.90
CA TRP A 986 -5.25 2.85 9.10
C TRP A 986 -6.63 3.51 8.93
N SER A 987 -6.79 4.41 7.96
CA SER A 987 -8.07 5.11 7.77
C SER A 987 -9.10 4.29 6.98
N TRP A 988 -8.65 3.26 6.26
CA TRP A 988 -9.49 2.52 5.31
C TRP A 988 -10.60 1.69 5.96
N PRO A 989 -10.37 0.92 7.05
CA PRO A 989 -11.43 0.12 7.67
C PRO A 989 -12.60 0.97 8.22
N LEU A 990 -12.35 2.25 8.47
CA LEU A 990 -13.30 3.24 8.98
C LEU A 990 -13.88 4.16 7.89
N ASP A 991 -13.42 4.03 6.64
CA ASP A 991 -13.86 4.86 5.50
C ASP A 991 -13.69 6.37 5.77
N LEU A 992 -12.62 6.76 6.47
CA LEU A 992 -12.47 8.16 6.91
C LEU A 992 -12.06 9.09 5.79
N LYS A 993 -11.37 8.58 4.77
CA LYS A 993 -10.88 9.37 3.64
C LYS A 993 -11.04 8.59 2.34
N PRO A 994 -12.26 8.55 1.77
CA PRO A 994 -12.55 7.95 0.47
C PRO A 994 -11.92 8.76 -0.65
N VAL A 995 -11.83 8.20 -1.85
CA VAL A 995 -11.15 8.85 -2.97
C VAL A 995 -12.17 9.36 -3.98
N TYR A 996 -12.07 10.64 -4.32
CA TYR A 996 -12.84 11.27 -5.39
C TYR A 996 -12.31 10.83 -6.76
N TRP A 997 -13.20 10.47 -7.69
CA TRP A 997 -12.84 10.03 -9.05
C TRP A 997 -13.42 10.92 -10.17
N TYR A 998 -14.63 11.46 -10.01
CA TYR A 998 -15.28 12.22 -11.09
C TYR A 998 -16.22 13.31 -10.60
N PHE A 999 -16.23 14.43 -11.32
CA PHE A 999 -17.18 15.54 -11.23
C PHE A 999 -17.55 15.95 -12.65
N GLY A 1000 -18.85 16.01 -12.92
CA GLY A 1000 -19.35 16.56 -14.18
C GLY A 1000 -20.52 17.49 -13.93
N ALA A 1001 -20.41 18.72 -14.41
CA ALA A 1001 -21.53 19.65 -14.43
C ALA A 1001 -22.52 19.26 -15.52
N SER A 1002 -23.81 19.29 -15.20
CA SER A 1002 -24.92 19.02 -16.11
C SER A 1002 -25.78 20.28 -16.28
N SER A 1003 -26.54 20.36 -17.37
CA SER A 1003 -27.47 21.46 -17.62
C SER A 1003 -28.52 21.57 -16.50
N GLY A 1004 -28.88 22.79 -16.12
CA GLY A 1004 -29.91 23.04 -15.10
C GLY A 1004 -29.44 22.99 -13.64
N GLY A 1005 -28.14 23.21 -13.39
CA GLY A 1005 -27.59 23.32 -12.02
C GLY A 1005 -27.41 22.00 -11.27
N THR A 1006 -27.37 20.88 -12.00
CA THR A 1006 -27.11 19.54 -11.45
C THR A 1006 -25.67 19.11 -11.70
N ASN A 1007 -25.10 18.31 -10.80
CA ASN A 1007 -23.75 17.79 -10.87
C ASN A 1007 -23.75 16.27 -10.67
N GLY A 1008 -22.92 15.55 -11.42
CA GLY A 1008 -22.62 14.13 -11.21
C GLY A 1008 -21.31 13.95 -10.44
N TYR A 1009 -21.28 13.01 -9.50
CA TYR A 1009 -20.11 12.69 -8.68
C TYR A 1009 -19.84 11.18 -8.70
N ILE A 1010 -18.56 10.77 -8.71
CA ILE A 1010 -18.15 9.39 -8.43
C ILE A 1010 -17.05 9.42 -7.38
N TYR A 1011 -17.32 8.76 -6.25
CA TYR A 1011 -16.36 8.49 -5.18
C TYR A 1011 -16.18 6.98 -4.99
N ASP A 1012 -14.95 6.55 -4.77
CA ASP A 1012 -14.68 5.26 -4.13
C ASP A 1012 -14.82 5.44 -2.62
N ALA A 1013 -16.06 5.26 -2.16
CA ALA A 1013 -16.44 5.34 -0.75
C ALA A 1013 -17.16 4.08 -0.31
N GLY A 1014 -16.86 3.64 0.91
CA GLY A 1014 -17.55 2.54 1.55
C GLY A 1014 -19.02 2.86 1.88
N ASN A 1015 -19.71 1.83 2.38
CA ASN A 1015 -20.96 2.05 3.10
C ASN A 1015 -20.60 2.10 4.58
N ILE A 1016 -20.65 3.29 5.20
CA ILE A 1016 -20.23 3.50 6.60
C ILE A 1016 -20.90 2.54 7.59
N VAL A 1017 -22.16 2.16 7.35
CA VAL A 1017 -22.90 1.21 8.19
C VAL A 1017 -22.24 -0.17 8.14
N LEU A 1018 -21.83 -0.61 6.94
CA LEU A 1018 -21.11 -1.86 6.75
C LEU A 1018 -19.69 -1.77 7.30
N PHE A 1019 -18.94 -0.71 6.99
CA PHE A 1019 -17.54 -0.56 7.38
C PHE A 1019 -17.37 -0.52 8.89
N TRP A 1020 -18.15 0.31 9.58
CA TRP A 1020 -18.04 0.46 11.03
C TRP A 1020 -18.52 -0.76 11.80
N ALA A 1021 -19.44 -1.55 11.23
CA ALA A 1021 -19.81 -2.85 11.80
C ALA A 1021 -18.79 -3.95 11.45
N ALA A 1022 -18.16 -3.88 10.28
CA ALA A 1022 -17.18 -4.84 9.83
C ALA A 1022 -15.89 -4.77 10.64
N LEU A 1023 -15.49 -3.60 11.14
CA LEU A 1023 -14.27 -3.44 11.95
C LEU A 1023 -14.29 -4.31 13.22
N PRO A 1024 -15.28 -4.15 14.14
CA PRO A 1024 -15.39 -5.02 15.29
C PRO A 1024 -15.68 -6.47 14.90
N ALA A 1025 -16.37 -6.74 13.79
CA ALA A 1025 -16.62 -8.11 13.32
C ALA A 1025 -15.35 -8.82 12.82
N ALA A 1026 -14.47 -8.11 12.13
CA ALA A 1026 -13.17 -8.60 11.67
C ALA A 1026 -12.25 -8.88 12.86
N ALA A 1027 -12.19 -7.95 13.81
CA ALA A 1027 -11.40 -8.13 15.03
C ALA A 1027 -11.94 -9.29 15.89
N LEU A 1028 -13.26 -9.42 16.01
CA LEU A 1028 -13.91 -10.55 16.66
C LEU A 1028 -13.61 -11.86 15.92
N THR A 1029 -13.68 -11.88 14.59
CA THR A 1029 -13.34 -13.06 13.77
C THR A 1029 -11.93 -13.56 14.05
N VAL A 1030 -10.93 -12.67 14.10
CA VAL A 1030 -9.54 -13.00 14.47
C VAL A 1030 -9.48 -13.56 15.90
N ALA A 1031 -10.17 -12.91 16.84
CA ALA A 1031 -10.18 -13.33 18.24
C ALA A 1031 -10.82 -14.72 18.43
N LEU A 1032 -11.93 -14.97 17.73
CA LEU A 1032 -12.65 -16.24 17.72
C LEU A 1032 -11.85 -17.35 17.05
N ALA A 1033 -11.12 -17.05 15.97
CA ALA A 1033 -10.23 -18.00 15.31
C ALA A 1033 -9.21 -18.58 16.30
N VAL A 1034 -8.58 -17.72 17.10
CA VAL A 1034 -7.61 -18.11 18.13
C VAL A 1034 -8.29 -18.84 19.30
N ARG A 1035 -9.40 -18.29 19.81
CA ARG A 1035 -10.07 -18.80 21.01
C ARG A 1035 -10.75 -20.15 20.80
N ALA A 1036 -11.51 -20.28 19.72
CA ALA A 1036 -12.22 -21.50 19.37
C ALA A 1036 -11.35 -22.49 18.57
N ARG A 1037 -10.13 -22.10 18.19
CA ARG A 1037 -9.24 -22.87 17.31
C ARG A 1037 -9.93 -23.30 16.01
N SER A 1038 -10.70 -22.38 15.44
CA SER A 1038 -11.49 -22.65 14.23
C SER A 1038 -10.65 -22.45 12.98
N HIS A 1039 -10.55 -23.51 12.17
CA HIS A 1039 -9.80 -23.46 10.92
C HIS A 1039 -10.44 -22.48 9.93
N SER A 1040 -11.78 -22.45 9.82
CA SER A 1040 -12.49 -21.55 8.90
C SER A 1040 -12.27 -20.08 9.23
N LEU A 1041 -12.39 -19.72 10.52
CA LEU A 1041 -12.13 -18.35 10.96
C LEU A 1041 -10.64 -18.00 10.84
N GLY A 1042 -9.74 -18.97 11.04
CA GLY A 1042 -8.30 -18.80 10.86
C GLY A 1042 -7.91 -18.51 9.41
N VAL A 1043 -8.44 -19.27 8.45
CA VAL A 1043 -8.21 -19.04 7.02
C VAL A 1043 -8.79 -17.69 6.57
N LEU A 1044 -10.01 -17.36 7.00
CA LEU A 1044 -10.62 -16.05 6.71
C LEU A 1044 -9.77 -14.89 7.27
N SER A 1045 -9.31 -15.03 8.51
CA SER A 1045 -8.43 -14.04 9.15
C SER A 1045 -7.11 -13.89 8.40
N LEU A 1046 -6.49 -15.00 7.99
CA LEU A 1046 -5.23 -14.98 7.25
C LEU A 1046 -5.40 -14.34 5.87
N ALA A 1047 -6.45 -14.69 5.13
CA ALA A 1047 -6.72 -14.10 3.80
C ALA A 1047 -6.87 -12.58 3.88
N MET A 1048 -7.60 -12.09 4.90
CA MET A 1048 -7.77 -10.66 5.15
C MET A 1048 -6.45 -9.99 5.58
N LEU A 1049 -5.76 -10.55 6.58
CA LEU A 1049 -4.56 -9.94 7.16
C LEU A 1049 -3.35 -9.98 6.21
N ALA A 1050 -3.23 -11.01 5.38
CA ALA A 1050 -2.16 -11.09 4.37
C ALA A 1050 -2.24 -9.90 3.40
N GLN A 1051 -3.45 -9.51 2.98
CA GLN A 1051 -3.64 -8.34 2.12
C GLN A 1051 -3.49 -7.02 2.90
N TYR A 1052 -3.98 -6.93 4.13
CA TYR A 1052 -3.98 -5.67 4.89
C TYR A 1052 -2.59 -5.30 5.42
N LEU A 1053 -1.90 -6.24 6.07
CA LEU A 1053 -0.63 -5.96 6.75
C LEU A 1053 0.52 -5.63 5.78
N ALA A 1054 0.41 -6.07 4.52
CA ALA A 1054 1.38 -5.77 3.47
C ALA A 1054 1.49 -4.26 3.14
N TRP A 1055 0.45 -3.47 3.45
CA TRP A 1055 0.44 -2.02 3.21
C TRP A 1055 1.10 -1.20 4.33
N ILE A 1056 1.27 -1.76 5.53
CA ILE A 1056 1.84 -1.05 6.69
C ILE A 1056 3.28 -0.55 6.43
N PRO A 1057 4.22 -1.37 5.89
CA PRO A 1057 5.60 -0.93 5.68
C PRO A 1057 5.78 -0.06 4.43
N ILE A 1058 4.74 0.21 3.65
CA ILE A 1058 4.85 0.95 2.39
C ILE A 1058 4.82 2.45 2.68
N SER A 1059 5.91 3.14 2.31
CA SER A 1059 6.13 4.56 2.62
C SER A 1059 5.67 5.55 1.55
N ARG A 1060 5.40 5.09 0.32
CA ARG A 1060 4.87 5.95 -0.76
C ARG A 1060 3.44 6.40 -0.48
N VAL A 1061 2.94 7.36 -1.25
CA VAL A 1061 1.53 7.75 -1.19
C VAL A 1061 0.62 6.56 -1.49
N LEU A 1062 -0.34 6.32 -0.60
CA LEU A 1062 -1.36 5.29 -0.72
C LEU A 1062 -2.74 5.94 -0.86
N PHE A 1063 -3.70 5.18 -1.35
CA PHE A 1063 -5.06 5.62 -1.63
C PHE A 1063 -6.06 4.58 -1.12
N PHE A 1064 -7.29 5.00 -0.83
CA PHE A 1064 -8.34 4.15 -0.27
C PHE A 1064 -8.58 2.87 -1.08
N TYR A 1065 -8.54 2.95 -2.41
CA TYR A 1065 -8.74 1.80 -3.30
C TYR A 1065 -7.76 0.64 -3.07
N HIS A 1066 -6.59 0.86 -2.44
CA HIS A 1066 -5.68 -0.24 -2.08
C HIS A 1066 -6.30 -1.22 -1.08
N PHE A 1067 -7.26 -0.75 -0.26
CA PHE A 1067 -8.05 -1.58 0.64
C PHE A 1067 -8.99 -2.55 -0.10
N PHE A 1068 -9.24 -2.33 -1.39
CA PHE A 1068 -10.18 -3.14 -2.17
C PHE A 1068 -9.83 -4.63 -2.17
N THR A 1069 -8.55 -5.00 -2.15
CA THR A 1069 -8.16 -6.43 -2.06
C THR A 1069 -8.42 -7.06 -0.69
N VAL A 1070 -8.59 -6.25 0.36
CA VAL A 1070 -8.97 -6.68 1.72
C VAL A 1070 -10.50 -6.75 1.87
N LEU A 1071 -11.21 -5.85 1.20
CA LEU A 1071 -12.64 -5.60 1.35
C LEU A 1071 -13.54 -6.85 1.21
N PRO A 1072 -13.34 -7.78 0.25
CA PRO A 1072 -14.14 -9.01 0.16
C PRO A 1072 -14.12 -9.84 1.46
N PHE A 1073 -12.93 -9.98 2.07
CA PHE A 1073 -12.75 -10.75 3.30
C PHE A 1073 -13.27 -9.99 4.51
N TYR A 1074 -13.14 -8.67 4.51
CA TYR A 1074 -13.69 -7.79 5.54
C TYR A 1074 -15.23 -7.87 5.61
N LEU A 1075 -15.91 -7.84 4.46
CA LEU A 1075 -17.36 -8.05 4.38
C LEU A 1075 -17.78 -9.47 4.76
N LEU A 1076 -16.94 -10.47 4.47
CA LEU A 1076 -17.19 -11.86 4.88
C LEU A 1076 -17.05 -12.04 6.41
N CYS A 1077 -16.13 -11.35 7.07
CA CYS A 1077 -16.06 -11.28 8.53
C CYS A 1077 -17.35 -10.69 9.13
N LEU A 1078 -17.85 -9.59 8.56
CA LEU A 1078 -19.14 -9.01 8.95
C LEU A 1078 -20.29 -10.02 8.79
N ALA A 1079 -20.38 -10.66 7.62
CA ALA A 1079 -21.41 -11.64 7.33
C ALA A 1079 -21.39 -12.84 8.30
N ALA A 1080 -20.19 -13.32 8.67
CA ALA A 1080 -20.03 -14.39 9.65
C ALA A 1080 -20.59 -13.98 11.02
N MET A 1081 -20.26 -12.78 11.51
CA MET A 1081 -20.74 -12.32 12.82
C MET A 1081 -22.24 -11.99 12.83
N LEU A 1082 -22.76 -11.42 11.74
CA LEU A 1082 -24.19 -11.20 11.57
C LEU A 1082 -24.98 -12.52 11.49
N ALA A 1083 -24.40 -13.59 10.92
CA ALA A 1083 -25.05 -14.90 10.89
C ALA A 1083 -25.19 -15.51 12.28
N VAL A 1084 -24.23 -15.28 13.19
CA VAL A 1084 -24.40 -15.67 14.61
C VAL A 1084 -25.53 -14.87 15.25
N LEU A 1085 -25.56 -13.55 15.02
CA LEU A 1085 -26.62 -12.70 15.57
C LEU A 1085 -28.00 -13.06 14.99
N TRP A 1086 -28.07 -13.54 13.74
CA TRP A 1086 -29.29 -13.94 13.07
C TRP A 1086 -30.03 -15.07 13.79
N GLU A 1087 -29.31 -16.04 14.36
CA GLU A 1087 -29.90 -17.18 15.08
C GLU A 1087 -30.74 -16.73 16.31
N ARG A 1088 -30.41 -15.59 16.93
CA ARG A 1088 -31.10 -15.09 18.13
C ARG A 1088 -31.89 -13.80 17.92
N ARG A 1089 -31.41 -12.91 17.05
CA ARG A 1089 -31.92 -11.55 16.86
C ARG A 1089 -32.10 -11.22 15.38
N ARG A 1090 -32.75 -12.13 14.64
CA ARG A 1090 -33.09 -11.95 13.21
C ARG A 1090 -33.63 -10.56 12.87
N LYS A 1091 -34.56 -10.02 13.67
CA LYS A 1091 -35.12 -8.68 13.46
C LYS A 1091 -34.04 -7.59 13.49
N ALA A 1092 -33.08 -7.66 14.41
CA ALA A 1092 -31.98 -6.69 14.49
C ALA A 1092 -31.07 -6.75 13.25
N VAL A 1093 -30.77 -7.95 12.75
CA VAL A 1093 -29.99 -8.10 11.51
C VAL A 1093 -30.76 -7.58 10.29
N LEU A 1094 -32.07 -7.84 10.21
CA LEU A 1094 -32.92 -7.29 9.14
C LEU A 1094 -32.99 -5.76 9.20
N VAL A 1095 -33.11 -5.17 10.39
CA VAL A 1095 -33.06 -3.71 10.58
C VAL A 1095 -31.70 -3.17 10.16
N PHE A 1096 -30.60 -3.82 10.57
CA PHE A 1096 -29.24 -3.44 10.14
C PHE A 1096 -29.10 -3.45 8.61
N LEU A 1097 -29.58 -4.50 7.94
CA LEU A 1097 -29.58 -4.58 6.48
C LEU A 1097 -30.46 -3.51 5.85
N GLY A 1098 -31.61 -3.19 6.45
CA GLY A 1098 -32.48 -2.10 6.01
C GLY A 1098 -31.80 -0.74 6.10
N VAL A 1099 -31.07 -0.47 7.18
CA VAL A 1099 -30.28 0.75 7.37
C VAL A 1099 -29.12 0.80 6.38
N ALA A 1100 -28.39 -0.30 6.18
CA ALA A 1100 -27.32 -0.39 5.19
C ALA A 1100 -27.85 -0.18 3.75
N ALA A 1101 -29.03 -0.71 3.44
CA ALA A 1101 -29.68 -0.51 2.15
C ALA A 1101 -30.14 0.93 1.95
N ALA A 1102 -30.74 1.55 2.98
CA ALA A 1102 -31.09 2.96 2.95
C ALA A 1102 -29.86 3.86 2.75
N ALA A 1103 -28.76 3.57 3.45
CA ALA A 1103 -27.49 4.27 3.26
C ALA A 1103 -26.97 4.12 1.83
N PHE A 1104 -26.99 2.90 1.25
CA PHE A 1104 -26.58 2.70 -0.14
C PHE A 1104 -27.48 3.46 -1.12
N VAL A 1105 -28.80 3.45 -0.94
CA VAL A 1105 -29.74 4.19 -1.80
C VAL A 1105 -29.50 5.69 -1.71
N ILE A 1106 -29.28 6.23 -0.51
CA ILE A 1106 -28.92 7.64 -0.31
C ILE A 1106 -27.63 7.95 -1.07
N PHE A 1107 -26.56 7.18 -0.88
CA PHE A 1107 -25.25 7.41 -1.49
C PHE A 1107 -25.12 6.96 -2.95
N TYR A 1108 -26.12 6.28 -3.50
CA TYR A 1108 -26.08 5.76 -4.88
C TYR A 1108 -25.73 6.84 -5.91
N PRO A 1109 -26.29 8.07 -5.87
CA PRO A 1109 -25.91 9.11 -6.81
C PRO A 1109 -24.44 9.48 -6.76
N TYR A 1110 -23.85 9.46 -5.56
CA TYR A 1110 -22.47 9.85 -5.26
C TYR A 1110 -21.42 8.82 -5.68
N VAL A 1111 -21.81 7.55 -5.84
CA VAL A 1111 -20.92 6.45 -6.30
C VAL A 1111 -21.21 6.01 -7.73
N SER A 1112 -22.27 6.52 -8.37
CA SER A 1112 -22.71 6.12 -9.71
C SER A 1112 -22.64 7.22 -10.77
N GLY A 1113 -22.39 8.47 -10.39
CA GLY A 1113 -22.46 9.60 -11.31
C GLY A 1113 -23.88 9.98 -11.69
N LEU A 1114 -24.89 9.64 -10.88
CA LEU A 1114 -26.25 10.14 -11.11
C LEU A 1114 -26.30 11.65 -10.80
N PRO A 1115 -26.79 12.49 -11.71
CA PRO A 1115 -26.88 13.93 -11.46
C PRO A 1115 -27.77 14.25 -10.25
N ILE A 1116 -27.30 15.14 -9.39
CA ILE A 1116 -28.03 15.70 -8.25
C ILE A 1116 -27.94 17.23 -8.28
N PRO A 1117 -28.91 17.98 -7.73
CA PRO A 1117 -28.77 19.44 -7.58
C PRO A 1117 -27.45 19.81 -6.91
N GLY A 1118 -26.69 20.74 -7.49
CA GLY A 1118 -25.33 21.07 -7.04
C GLY A 1118 -25.27 21.51 -5.57
N GLU A 1119 -26.31 22.19 -5.09
CA GLU A 1119 -26.46 22.61 -3.69
C GLU A 1119 -26.49 21.45 -2.69
N LEU A 1120 -26.91 20.26 -3.14
CA LEU A 1120 -26.98 19.05 -2.31
C LEU A 1120 -25.66 18.27 -2.30
N GLY A 1121 -24.68 18.62 -3.13
CA GLY A 1121 -23.41 17.89 -3.24
C GLY A 1121 -22.63 17.81 -1.93
N SER A 1122 -22.65 18.88 -1.12
CA SER A 1122 -21.97 18.94 0.18
C SER A 1122 -22.59 18.03 1.24
N LEU A 1123 -23.87 17.64 1.11
CA LEU A 1123 -24.56 16.74 2.05
C LEU A 1123 -23.98 15.33 2.07
N TYR A 1124 -23.31 14.92 0.98
CA TYR A 1124 -22.67 13.62 0.86
C TYR A 1124 -21.30 13.56 1.54
N ALA A 1125 -20.70 14.72 1.84
CA ALA A 1125 -19.46 14.80 2.62
C ALA A 1125 -19.76 14.74 4.12
N ILE A 1126 -20.15 13.55 4.60
CA ILE A 1126 -20.55 13.30 5.99
C ILE A 1126 -19.42 13.52 7.02
N LEU A 1127 -18.16 13.46 6.58
CA LEU A 1127 -16.99 13.81 7.38
C LEU A 1127 -16.23 14.95 6.70
N PRO A 1128 -15.58 15.86 7.45
CA PRO A 1128 -14.75 16.91 6.88
C PRO A 1128 -13.66 16.39 5.95
N THR A 1129 -13.15 15.19 6.23
CA THR A 1129 -12.12 14.50 5.45
C THR A 1129 -12.59 13.98 4.09
N TRP A 1130 -13.90 14.03 3.79
CA TRP A 1130 -14.47 13.63 2.50
C TRP A 1130 -14.56 14.79 1.51
N GLN A 1131 -14.31 16.02 1.96
CA GLN A 1131 -14.33 17.21 1.12
C GLN A 1131 -13.01 17.34 0.34
N TYR A 1132 -13.12 17.43 -0.98
CA TYR A 1132 -12.05 17.76 -1.91
C TYR A 1132 -12.49 19.02 -2.64
N ASP A 1133 -11.67 20.07 -2.66
CA ASP A 1133 -12.03 21.33 -3.32
C ASP A 1133 -12.22 21.10 -4.84
N PRO A 1134 -13.38 21.42 -5.43
CA PRO A 1134 -13.68 21.16 -6.84
C PRO A 1134 -12.90 22.02 -7.86
N THR A 1135 -12.17 23.06 -7.46
CA THR A 1135 -11.34 23.87 -8.38
C THR A 1135 -9.91 23.31 -8.49
N PHE A 1136 -9.73 22.24 -9.26
CA PHE A 1136 -8.50 21.45 -9.25
C PHE A 1136 -7.64 21.69 -10.51
N TYR A 1137 -6.85 22.78 -10.57
CA TYR A 1137 -5.61 23.02 -11.39
C TYR A 1137 -4.99 24.40 -11.03
N PRO A 1138 -3.68 24.73 -11.26
CA PRO A 1138 -2.48 23.96 -11.60
C PRO A 1138 -1.24 24.32 -10.73
N THR A 1139 -1.39 24.54 -9.42
CA THR A 1139 -0.24 24.73 -8.52
C THR A 1139 -0.46 23.93 -7.25
N ASP A 1140 0.28 22.83 -7.12
CA ASP A 1140 0.30 21.91 -5.97
C ASP A 1140 0.60 22.64 -4.65
N SER A 1141 -0.43 23.21 -4.05
CA SER A 1141 -0.43 23.62 -2.65
C SER A 1141 -1.60 22.92 -1.98
N CYS A 1142 -1.45 21.66 -1.57
CA CYS A 1142 -2.49 20.96 -0.81
C CYS A 1142 -2.76 21.73 0.50
N PRO A 1143 -3.92 22.39 0.69
CA PRO A 1143 -4.27 22.92 1.99
C PRO A 1143 -4.80 21.75 2.82
N THR A 1144 -4.25 21.63 4.02
CA THR A 1144 -4.57 20.68 5.09
C THR A 1144 -3.97 19.27 4.95
N PRO A 1145 -2.75 19.06 5.49
CA PRO A 1145 -2.50 17.81 6.22
C PRO A 1145 -3.68 17.57 7.17
N VAL A 1146 -4.03 16.30 7.39
CA VAL A 1146 -5.12 15.84 8.28
C VAL A 1146 -5.05 16.48 9.69
N SER A 1147 -3.93 17.14 10.05
CA SER A 1147 -3.71 17.88 11.29
C SER A 1147 -4.20 19.34 11.33
N ALA A 1148 -4.58 19.98 10.21
CA ALA A 1148 -4.72 21.44 10.19
C ALA A 1148 -6.04 22.00 10.76
N SER A 1149 -7.08 21.17 10.99
CA SER A 1149 -8.33 21.60 11.64
C SER A 1149 -8.59 20.84 12.95
N ALA A 1150 -9.18 21.52 13.94
CA ALA A 1150 -9.56 20.91 15.22
C ALA A 1150 -10.58 19.76 15.03
N LEU A 1151 -11.50 19.89 14.06
CA LEU A 1151 -12.46 18.84 13.71
C LEU A 1151 -11.76 17.62 13.11
N THR A 1152 -10.74 17.82 12.27
CA THR A 1152 -9.97 16.73 11.67
C THR A 1152 -9.14 16.01 12.74
N SER A 1153 -8.51 16.77 13.65
CA SER A 1153 -7.78 16.20 14.80
C SER A 1153 -8.70 15.40 15.72
N ALA A 1154 -9.92 15.88 15.97
CA ALA A 1154 -10.92 15.15 16.75
C ALA A 1154 -11.42 13.87 16.05
N THR A 1155 -11.58 13.92 14.72
CA THR A 1155 -11.97 12.75 13.91
C THR A 1155 -10.88 11.68 13.93
N VAL A 1156 -9.61 12.08 13.79
CA VAL A 1156 -8.47 11.17 13.94
C VAL A 1156 -8.41 10.59 15.36
N ALA A 1157 -8.51 11.43 16.39
CA ALA A 1157 -8.52 10.93 17.78
C ALA A 1157 -9.66 9.93 18.03
N GLY A 1158 -10.86 10.23 17.54
CA GLY A 1158 -12.02 9.34 17.61
C GLY A 1158 -11.78 8.01 16.89
N ALA A 1159 -11.20 8.05 15.69
CA ALA A 1159 -10.81 6.85 14.95
C ALA A 1159 -9.82 5.99 15.73
N TRP A 1160 -8.75 6.58 16.25
CA TRP A 1160 -7.76 5.88 17.08
C TRP A 1160 -8.36 5.27 18.34
N ILE A 1161 -9.30 5.97 18.99
CA ILE A 1161 -10.05 5.44 20.14
C ILE A 1161 -10.86 4.20 19.72
N ILE A 1162 -11.57 4.28 18.59
CA ILE A 1162 -12.38 3.16 18.08
C ILE A 1162 -11.49 1.97 17.73
N GLU A 1163 -10.41 2.17 16.97
CA GLU A 1163 -9.49 1.09 16.59
C GLU A 1163 -8.84 0.44 17.81
N THR A 1164 -8.37 1.28 18.76
CA THR A 1164 -7.78 0.79 20.01
C THR A 1164 -8.81 0.02 20.83
N ALA A 1165 -10.04 0.51 20.94
CA ALA A 1165 -11.12 -0.19 21.65
C ALA A 1165 -11.46 -1.53 20.99
N VAL A 1166 -11.53 -1.58 19.66
CA VAL A 1166 -11.77 -2.80 18.89
C VAL A 1166 -10.63 -3.80 19.07
N LEU A 1167 -9.37 -3.35 19.00
CA LEU A 1167 -8.20 -4.18 19.22
C LEU A 1167 -8.18 -4.73 20.66
N LEU A 1168 -8.42 -3.87 21.66
CA LEU A 1168 -8.52 -4.27 23.06
C LEU A 1168 -9.65 -5.27 23.29
N LEU A 1169 -10.79 -5.11 22.61
CA LEU A 1169 -11.89 -6.06 22.66
C LEU A 1169 -11.49 -7.41 22.04
N ALA A 1170 -10.89 -7.42 20.85
CA ALA A 1170 -10.44 -8.64 20.19
C ALA A 1170 -9.42 -9.40 21.03
N VAL A 1171 -8.45 -8.67 21.60
CA VAL A 1171 -7.54 -9.18 22.62
C VAL A 1171 -8.38 -9.72 23.78
N ALA A 1172 -9.19 -8.92 24.48
CA ALA A 1172 -9.98 -9.38 25.63
C ALA A 1172 -10.82 -10.66 25.37
N VAL A 1173 -11.47 -10.74 24.20
CA VAL A 1173 -12.23 -11.90 23.74
C VAL A 1173 -11.34 -13.11 23.66
N ALA A 1174 -10.23 -13.03 22.92
CA ALA A 1174 -9.42 -14.21 22.75
C ALA A 1174 -9.01 -14.78 24.14
N ILE A 1175 -8.71 -13.96 25.19
CA ILE A 1175 -7.97 -14.39 26.41
C ILE A 1175 -8.97 -14.96 27.39
N GLY A 1176 -10.24 -14.67 27.13
CA GLY A 1176 -11.36 -14.98 27.98
C GLY A 1176 -11.34 -14.14 29.22
N LEU A 1177 -11.10 -12.83 29.10
CA LEU A 1177 -11.32 -11.93 30.22
C LEU A 1177 -12.81 -12.00 30.64
N PRO A 1178 -13.12 -11.98 31.95
CA PRO A 1178 -14.51 -12.12 32.43
C PRO A 1178 -15.51 -11.11 31.82
N PRO A 1179 -15.17 -9.82 31.60
CA PRO A 1179 -16.06 -8.89 30.89
C PRO A 1179 -16.34 -9.31 29.44
N ALA A 1180 -15.32 -9.78 28.72
CA ALA A 1180 -15.46 -10.26 27.35
C ALA A 1180 -16.28 -11.54 27.27
N ARG A 1181 -16.14 -12.46 28.24
CA ARG A 1181 -17.02 -13.65 28.34
C ARG A 1181 -18.49 -13.25 28.49
N ARG A 1182 -18.80 -12.34 29.42
CA ARG A 1182 -20.18 -11.84 29.60
C ARG A 1182 -20.75 -11.19 28.34
N LEU A 1183 -19.91 -10.49 27.57
CA LEU A 1183 -20.31 -9.94 26.28
C LEU A 1183 -20.57 -11.05 25.25
N LEU A 1184 -19.68 -12.03 25.15
CA LEU A 1184 -19.82 -13.19 24.27
C LEU A 1184 -21.08 -14.01 24.61
N ASP A 1185 -21.36 -14.25 25.89
CA ASP A 1185 -22.57 -14.95 26.34
C ASP A 1185 -23.85 -14.20 25.90
N ARG A 1186 -23.82 -12.85 25.98
CA ARG A 1186 -24.91 -11.98 25.49
C ARG A 1186 -25.05 -12.02 23.97
N LEU A 1187 -23.94 -12.15 23.25
CA LEU A 1187 -23.90 -12.31 21.79
C LEU A 1187 -24.22 -13.75 21.34
N GLY A 1188 -24.14 -14.71 22.27
CA GLY A 1188 -24.53 -16.10 22.07
C GLY A 1188 -23.41 -17.08 21.76
N PHE A 1189 -22.18 -16.74 22.12
CA PHE A 1189 -21.04 -17.63 22.06
C PHE A 1189 -20.74 -18.28 23.40
#